data_AF-A0A7S9WFQ6-F1
#
_entry.id   AF-A0A7S9WFQ6-F1
#
_cell.length_a   1.000
_cell.length_b   1.000
_cell.length_c   1.000
_cell.angle_alpha   90.00
_cell.angle_beta   90.00
_cell.angle_gamma   90.00
#
_symmetry.space_group_name_H-M   'P 1'
#
loop_
_entity.id
_entity.type
_entity.pdbx_description
1 polymer ?
#
loop_
_entity_poly.entity_id
_entity_poly.type
_entity_poly.pdbx_seq_one_letter_code
_entity_poly.pdbx_strand_id
1 'polypeptide(L)'
;MVRSEIFHRVWGQRPLRFKMLAMILALLTASTVAISAMLIESMRQNMVENIEETLSKSGRVAAEFMAIYAVDFEVEKDASDTITQVNWGQVPDTFSFSVIDQIGVLTRGYVTLFVWDEGQGEFVRRATNITRADGTRAIGTVLGNTGAVHQEIIARQAFHGRADILGLPYFTHYYPIIDSSDQVAGILFVGQSWAPFQANIQAKISYVIAAALGIFAIFACAIYVAIGQLLRPLEQLAQDITTISEGDLSLKIAMQDRQDPIGDIARALVKFRNKLRDTRLLEEQQNQLQAKIDQDRIEQGEVMAVLSEGLKHLADGNLTHRIHSSAEKPFPPDYEPLRVSFNGVVDRLSEAVQSIRAVATAVRGGSEEITKASEDLSGRSETQAATLEQSSAALNQLTESVRSTSERAERAKEASRANRERAEHGASVMREAMDAMARIEESSGQITRIIAVIEDIAFQTNLLALNAGVEAARAGEAGRGFTVVASEVRLLAQRASESAREIRNLISESTAQVANGSDLVKRSGGTLDEILQTAQEASSLASEIASAAHEQAIGLEEVTTGVNTLDQVTQQNAAVAEEANAAAATLLARAEDLITALNGFHLTGQGDAAVKGQAKAKPRTDMAAKDGHHALPYGARAEKLGSAKDQKSQDWGEAARAALLNGSDVMADPAPPQMQDHGTKQAPEKPEIIPTPQRPYLQREASTGGVVWEDF
;
A
#
# COMPACT_ATOMS: atom_id res chain seq x y z
N MET A 1 46.67 47.51 29.44
CA MET A 1 48.15 47.57 29.25
C MET A 1 48.87 46.24 29.51
N VAL A 2 48.45 45.40 30.48
CA VAL A 2 49.16 44.12 30.80
C VAL A 2 49.01 43.01 29.73
N ARG A 3 47.97 43.05 28.88
CA ARG A 3 47.75 42.03 27.82
C ARG A 3 48.67 42.16 26.59
N SER A 4 49.22 43.35 26.29
CA SER A 4 50.11 43.52 25.12
C SER A 4 51.56 43.13 25.42
N GLU A 5 52.02 43.26 26.66
CA GLU A 5 53.39 42.88 27.05
C GLU A 5 53.61 41.36 27.08
N ILE A 6 52.61 40.57 27.48
CA ILE A 6 52.70 39.10 27.47
C ILE A 6 52.69 38.57 26.03
N PHE A 7 51.86 39.15 25.16
CA PHE A 7 51.82 38.79 23.75
C PHE A 7 53.16 39.07 23.05
N HIS A 8 53.78 40.23 23.33
CA HIS A 8 55.10 40.57 22.79
C HIS A 8 56.26 39.75 23.39
N ARG A 9 56.21 39.34 24.66
CA ARG A 9 57.25 38.48 25.27
C ARG A 9 57.21 37.03 24.76
N VAL A 10 56.01 36.47 24.56
CA VAL A 10 55.86 35.07 24.11
C VAL A 10 56.06 34.94 22.60
N TRP A 11 55.58 35.90 21.81
CA TRP A 11 55.76 35.88 20.36
C TRP A 11 57.07 36.53 19.90
N GLY A 12 57.68 37.45 20.64
CA GLY A 12 58.87 38.19 20.21
C GLY A 12 60.07 37.32 19.84
N GLN A 13 60.31 36.22 20.57
CA GLN A 13 61.52 35.39 20.44
C GLN A 13 61.35 34.09 19.64
N ARG A 14 60.17 33.80 19.09
CA ARG A 14 59.94 32.59 18.28
C ARG A 14 60.36 32.83 16.82
N PRO A 15 60.98 31.84 16.14
CA PRO A 15 61.43 32.00 14.75
C PRO A 15 60.23 32.26 13.82
N LEU A 16 60.43 33.04 12.75
CA LEU A 16 59.37 33.50 11.83
C LEU A 16 58.51 32.34 11.29
N ARG A 17 59.13 31.17 11.07
CA ARG A 17 58.49 29.90 10.70
C ARG A 17 57.38 29.47 11.66
N PHE A 18 57.61 29.63 12.97
CA PHE A 18 56.65 29.23 14.00
C PHE A 18 55.45 30.18 14.03
N LYS A 19 55.70 31.47 13.81
CA LYS A 19 54.66 32.51 13.75
C LYS A 19 53.72 32.30 12.57
N MET A 20 54.28 32.03 11.37
CA MET A 20 53.48 31.75 10.18
C MET A 20 52.72 30.43 10.30
N LEU A 21 53.36 29.36 10.80
CA LEU A 21 52.69 28.07 11.03
C LEU A 21 51.52 28.23 12.02
N ALA A 22 51.75 28.90 13.15
CA ALA A 22 50.71 29.11 14.15
C ALA A 22 49.55 29.98 13.63
N MET A 23 49.84 31.01 12.83
CA MET A 23 48.81 31.88 12.26
C MET A 23 47.96 31.16 11.20
N ILE A 24 48.58 30.38 10.31
CA ILE A 24 47.87 29.62 9.27
C ILE A 24 47.06 28.48 9.90
N LEU A 25 47.63 27.76 10.87
CA LEU A 25 46.93 26.69 11.57
C LEU A 25 45.76 27.22 12.41
N ALA A 26 45.89 28.41 13.00
CA ALA A 26 44.80 29.10 13.71
C ALA A 26 43.67 29.51 12.76
N LEU A 27 44.00 29.98 11.55
CA LEU A 27 43.01 30.33 10.54
C LEU A 27 42.28 29.09 9.97
N LEU A 28 43.03 28.00 9.76
CA LEU A 28 42.50 26.72 9.31
C LEU A 28 41.55 26.12 10.36
N THR A 29 41.96 26.08 11.62
CA THR A 29 41.10 25.59 12.73
C THR A 29 39.82 26.43 12.86
N ALA A 30 39.92 27.76 12.80
CA ALA A 30 38.74 28.62 12.87
C ALA A 30 37.74 28.36 11.73
N SER A 31 38.23 28.19 10.50
CA SER A 31 37.38 27.89 9.33
C SER A 31 36.73 26.51 9.44
N THR A 32 37.50 25.47 9.81
CA THR A 32 36.97 24.11 9.98
C THR A 32 35.89 24.05 11.06
N VAL A 33 36.10 24.70 12.21
CA VAL A 33 35.11 24.76 13.29
C VAL A 33 33.84 25.51 12.85
N ALA A 34 33.99 26.64 12.15
CA ALA A 34 32.84 27.41 11.67
C ALA A 34 31.98 26.63 10.65
N ILE A 35 32.62 25.93 9.71
CA ILE A 35 31.92 25.11 8.71
C ILE A 35 31.23 23.92 9.39
N SER A 36 31.89 23.23 10.31
CA SER A 36 31.28 22.13 11.07
C SER A 36 30.09 22.60 11.91
N ALA A 37 30.20 23.75 12.58
CA ALA A 37 29.09 24.33 13.34
C ALA A 37 27.90 24.70 12.44
N MET A 38 28.16 25.30 11.27
CA MET A 38 27.13 25.64 10.29
C MET A 38 26.42 24.41 9.73
N LEU A 39 27.16 23.33 9.44
CA LEU A 39 26.59 22.04 8.99
C LEU A 39 25.73 21.38 10.06
N ILE A 40 26.19 21.37 11.32
CA ILE A 40 25.43 20.82 12.45
C ILE A 40 24.14 21.61 12.65
N GLU A 41 24.20 22.94 12.56
CA GLU A 41 23.02 23.81 12.67
C GLU A 41 22.03 23.61 11.51
N SER A 42 22.54 23.53 10.27
CA SER A 42 21.70 23.22 9.10
C SER A 42 21.04 21.84 9.22
N MET A 43 21.77 20.83 9.69
CA MET A 43 21.20 19.51 9.96
C MET A 43 20.11 19.58 11.03
N ARG A 44 20.29 20.38 12.08
CA ARG A 44 19.29 20.59 13.13
C ARG A 44 18.02 21.25 12.59
N GLN A 45 18.14 22.23 11.70
CA GLN A 45 17.00 22.92 11.09
C GLN A 45 16.20 22.00 10.17
N ASN A 46 16.86 21.39 9.18
CA ASN A 46 16.23 20.44 8.25
C ASN A 46 15.51 19.31 8.98
N MET A 47 16.05 18.95 10.14
CA MET A 47 15.50 17.90 10.96
C MET A 47 14.17 18.25 11.63
N VAL A 48 14.09 19.44 12.23
CA VAL A 48 12.86 19.92 12.87
C VAL A 48 11.77 20.03 11.81
N GLU A 49 12.09 20.58 10.64
CA GLU A 49 11.18 20.66 9.49
C GLU A 49 10.68 19.27 9.06
N ASN A 50 11.58 18.29 8.91
CA ASN A 50 11.19 16.91 8.56
C ASN A 50 10.27 16.26 9.61
N ILE A 51 10.48 16.55 10.91
CA ILE A 51 9.62 16.03 11.99
C ILE A 51 8.24 16.66 11.92
N GLU A 52 8.17 17.98 11.77
CA GLU A 52 6.89 18.69 11.65
C GLU A 52 6.09 18.20 10.44
N GLU A 53 6.75 18.01 9.29
CA GLU A 53 6.12 17.46 8.10
C GLU A 53 5.62 16.02 8.34
N THR A 54 6.43 15.19 8.99
CA THR A 54 6.06 13.80 9.31
C THR A 54 4.90 13.74 10.31
N LEU A 55 4.88 14.61 11.32
CA LEU A 55 3.81 14.70 12.31
C LEU A 55 2.52 15.25 11.70
N SER A 56 2.60 16.24 10.83
CA SER A 56 1.45 16.74 10.08
C SER A 56 0.82 15.63 9.23
N LYS A 57 1.64 14.89 8.47
CA LYS A 57 1.18 13.70 7.72
C LYS A 57 0.58 12.63 8.65
N SER A 58 1.22 12.36 9.78
CA SER A 58 0.74 11.38 10.76
C SER A 58 -0.57 11.81 11.40
N GLY A 59 -0.75 13.10 11.68
CA GLY A 59 -1.98 13.70 12.18
C GLY A 59 -3.12 13.55 11.17
N ARG A 60 -2.85 13.80 9.89
CA ARG A 60 -3.82 13.59 8.82
C ARG A 60 -4.24 12.12 8.67
N VAL A 61 -3.27 11.21 8.64
CA VAL A 61 -3.56 9.77 8.60
C VAL A 61 -4.36 9.36 9.83
N ALA A 62 -4.01 9.84 11.02
CA ALA A 62 -4.75 9.52 12.23
C ALA A 62 -6.19 10.03 12.19
N ALA A 63 -6.41 11.29 11.77
CA ALA A 63 -7.74 11.87 11.71
C ALA A 63 -8.63 11.23 10.63
N GLU A 64 -8.08 11.00 9.43
CA GLU A 64 -8.82 10.33 8.33
C GLU A 64 -9.12 8.87 8.68
N PHE A 65 -8.19 8.16 9.31
CA PHE A 65 -8.42 6.79 9.75
C PHE A 65 -9.46 6.73 10.89
N MET A 66 -9.44 7.69 11.82
CA MET A 66 -10.47 7.82 12.85
C MET A 66 -11.86 8.08 12.24
N ALA A 67 -11.95 8.88 11.18
CA ALA A 67 -13.20 9.16 10.47
C ALA A 67 -13.86 7.91 9.85
N ILE A 68 -13.09 6.87 9.54
CA ILE A 68 -13.62 5.59 9.01
C ILE A 68 -14.37 4.81 10.10
N TYR A 69 -13.89 4.88 11.36
CA TYR A 69 -14.41 4.05 12.46
C TYR A 69 -15.33 4.82 13.43
N ALA A 70 -15.27 6.14 13.43
CA ALA A 70 -16.04 7.00 14.31
C ALA A 70 -17.28 7.56 13.59
N VAL A 71 -18.46 7.37 14.17
CA VAL A 71 -19.71 7.99 13.70
C VAL A 71 -19.68 9.48 14.05
N ASP A 72 -20.17 10.32 13.13
CA ASP A 72 -20.21 11.79 13.25
C ASP A 72 -18.84 12.43 13.52
N PHE A 73 -17.81 11.94 12.84
CA PHE A 73 -16.43 12.44 12.93
C PHE A 73 -16.04 13.18 11.66
N GLU A 74 -15.77 14.48 11.78
CA GLU A 74 -15.33 15.35 10.71
C GLU A 74 -14.02 16.06 11.07
N VAL A 75 -13.18 16.31 10.07
CA VAL A 75 -11.88 16.96 10.25
C VAL A 75 -11.95 18.37 9.67
N GLU A 76 -11.68 19.37 10.49
CA GLU A 76 -11.57 20.75 10.03
C GLU A 76 -10.11 21.08 9.70
N LYS A 77 -9.94 21.75 8.56
CA LYS A 77 -8.64 22.09 8.01
C LYS A 77 -8.57 23.57 7.66
N ASP A 78 -7.38 24.14 7.75
CA ASP A 78 -7.11 25.49 7.26
C ASP A 78 -6.88 25.54 5.74
N ALA A 79 -6.63 26.74 5.21
CA ALA A 79 -6.36 26.98 3.78
C ALA A 79 -5.09 26.28 3.26
N SER A 80 -4.24 25.76 4.15
CA SER A 80 -3.01 25.02 3.86
C SER A 80 -3.16 23.50 4.03
N ASP A 81 -4.40 22.98 4.10
CA ASP A 81 -4.71 21.55 4.34
C ASP A 81 -4.16 21.03 5.69
N THR A 82 -3.86 21.92 6.63
CA THR A 82 -3.42 21.54 7.98
C THR A 82 -4.62 21.42 8.90
N ILE A 83 -4.68 20.34 9.67
CA ILE A 83 -5.77 20.08 10.61
C ILE A 83 -5.72 21.12 11.73
N THR A 84 -6.84 21.80 11.97
CA THR A 84 -7.01 22.79 13.03
C THR A 84 -7.79 22.23 14.20
N GLN A 85 -8.88 21.50 13.92
CA GLN A 85 -9.70 20.81 14.91
C GLN A 85 -10.39 19.58 14.31
N VAL A 86 -10.95 18.77 15.19
CA VAL A 86 -11.76 17.60 14.85
C VAL A 86 -13.14 17.80 15.46
N ASN A 87 -14.19 17.61 14.68
CA ASN A 87 -15.56 17.64 15.17
C ASN A 87 -16.02 16.19 15.37
N TRP A 88 -16.44 15.82 16.58
CA TRP A 88 -16.94 14.49 16.89
C TRP A 88 -18.20 14.58 17.73
N GLY A 89 -19.36 14.28 17.13
CA GLY A 89 -20.68 14.55 17.72
C GLY A 89 -20.85 14.05 19.15
N GLN A 90 -20.38 12.83 19.44
CA GLN A 90 -20.27 12.27 20.79
C GLN A 90 -19.03 11.38 20.90
N VAL A 91 -18.08 11.75 21.75
CA VAL A 91 -16.90 10.94 22.04
C VAL A 91 -17.27 9.80 22.99
N PRO A 92 -17.06 8.52 22.63
CA PRO A 92 -17.40 7.40 23.50
C PRO A 92 -16.42 7.28 24.68
N ASP A 93 -16.92 6.85 25.84
CA ASP A 93 -16.10 6.65 27.05
C ASP A 93 -14.99 5.60 26.86
N THR A 94 -15.21 4.64 25.97
CA THR A 94 -14.25 3.59 25.61
C THR A 94 -14.05 3.55 24.10
N PHE A 95 -12.78 3.47 23.68
CA PHE A 95 -12.40 3.38 22.28
C PHE A 95 -11.47 2.18 22.05
N SER A 96 -11.58 1.54 20.88
CA SER A 96 -10.81 0.33 20.59
C SER A 96 -9.31 0.63 20.48
N PHE A 97 -8.50 -0.14 21.21
CA PHE A 97 -7.04 -0.04 21.12
C PHE A 97 -6.51 -0.52 19.75
N SER A 98 -7.23 -1.41 19.05
CA SER A 98 -6.80 -1.93 17.76
C SER A 98 -6.69 -0.83 16.70
N VAL A 99 -7.59 0.15 16.73
CA VAL A 99 -7.59 1.30 15.82
C VAL A 99 -6.36 2.16 16.09
N ILE A 100 -6.10 2.49 17.36
CA ILE A 100 -4.92 3.27 17.76
C ILE A 100 -3.61 2.57 17.39
N ASP A 101 -3.55 1.24 17.55
CA ASP A 101 -2.37 0.46 17.18
C ASP A 101 -2.17 0.42 15.67
N GLN A 102 -3.22 0.25 14.87
CA GLN A 102 -3.16 0.28 13.41
C GLN A 102 -2.65 1.64 12.90
N ILE A 103 -3.18 2.74 13.43
CA ILE A 103 -2.68 4.08 13.10
C ILE A 103 -1.21 4.21 13.51
N GLY A 104 -0.83 3.68 14.67
CA GLY A 104 0.56 3.66 15.11
C GLY A 104 1.50 2.90 14.18
N VAL A 105 1.05 1.77 13.61
CA VAL A 105 1.81 1.00 12.61
C VAL A 105 1.93 1.77 11.30
N LEU A 106 0.84 2.38 10.82
CA LEU A 106 0.82 3.14 9.56
C LEU A 106 1.69 4.40 9.62
N THR A 107 1.63 5.12 10.74
CA THR A 107 2.35 6.39 10.94
C THR A 107 3.75 6.20 11.52
N ARG A 108 4.08 5.00 12.01
CA ARG A 108 5.27 4.72 12.85
C ARG A 108 5.39 5.71 14.01
N GLY A 109 4.24 6.14 14.54
CA GLY A 109 4.12 7.14 15.58
C GLY A 109 3.26 6.66 16.73
N TYR A 110 3.11 7.54 17.70
CA TYR A 110 2.26 7.35 18.85
C TYR A 110 0.98 8.12 18.66
N VAL A 111 -0.15 7.47 18.92
CA VAL A 111 -1.48 8.08 18.82
C VAL A 111 -2.19 7.89 20.14
N THR A 112 -2.90 8.92 20.56
CA THR A 112 -3.62 8.93 21.83
C THR A 112 -4.92 9.69 21.69
N LEU A 113 -5.98 9.13 22.27
CA LEU A 113 -7.25 9.81 22.48
C LEU A 113 -7.35 10.21 23.95
N PHE A 114 -7.40 11.51 24.20
CA PHE A 114 -7.80 12.05 25.50
C PHE A 114 -9.27 12.44 25.47
N VAL A 115 -9.97 12.21 26.57
CA VAL A 115 -11.37 12.60 26.74
C VAL A 115 -11.46 13.47 27.98
N TRP A 116 -12.27 14.53 27.90
CA TRP A 116 -12.54 15.42 29.02
C TRP A 116 -13.27 14.65 30.13
N ASP A 117 -12.78 14.77 31.36
CA ASP A 117 -13.37 14.15 32.54
C ASP A 117 -13.86 15.25 33.49
N GLU A 118 -15.18 15.46 33.55
CA GLU A 118 -15.80 16.50 34.39
C GLU A 118 -15.48 16.33 35.89
N GLY A 119 -15.27 15.10 36.35
CA GLY A 119 -14.96 14.82 37.76
C GLY A 119 -13.55 15.24 38.18
N GLN A 120 -12.62 15.30 37.22
CA GLN A 120 -11.23 15.70 37.44
C GLN A 120 -10.91 17.08 36.86
N GLY A 121 -11.78 17.64 36.01
CA GLY A 121 -11.55 18.90 35.30
C GLY A 121 -10.33 18.85 34.37
N GLU A 122 -10.07 17.68 33.79
CA GLU A 122 -8.84 17.37 33.06
C GLU A 122 -9.07 16.44 31.87
N PHE A 123 -8.14 16.48 30.91
CA PHE A 123 -8.09 15.54 29.80
C PHE A 123 -7.42 14.24 30.22
N VAL A 124 -8.17 13.14 30.25
CA VAL A 124 -7.67 11.83 30.67
C VAL A 124 -7.41 10.95 29.45
N ARG A 125 -6.25 10.28 29.45
CA ARG A 125 -5.84 9.34 28.40
C ARG A 125 -6.74 8.10 28.40
N ARG A 126 -7.64 7.97 27.43
CA ARG A 126 -8.58 6.83 27.33
C ARG A 126 -8.06 5.71 26.42
N ALA A 127 -7.45 6.05 25.29
CA ALA A 127 -6.85 5.08 24.39
C ALA A 127 -5.48 5.56 23.91
N THR A 128 -4.47 4.68 23.93
CA THR A 128 -3.10 5.05 23.55
C THR A 128 -2.29 3.81 23.17
N ASN A 129 -1.33 3.97 22.26
CA ASN A 129 -0.26 2.99 22.02
C ASN A 129 1.04 3.32 22.79
N ILE A 130 1.02 4.34 23.65
CA ILE A 130 2.13 4.65 24.57
C ILE A 130 2.09 3.71 25.77
N THR A 131 3.21 3.07 26.05
CA THR A 131 3.38 2.16 27.20
C THR A 131 4.25 2.79 28.28
N ARG A 132 3.99 2.41 29.54
CA ARG A 132 4.83 2.75 30.69
C ARG A 132 6.05 1.81 30.74
N ALA A 133 6.98 2.10 31.64
CA ALA A 133 8.17 1.28 31.88
C ALA A 133 7.85 -0.17 32.29
N ASP A 134 6.66 -0.44 32.85
CA ASP A 134 6.18 -1.78 33.20
C ASP A 134 5.56 -2.55 32.02
N GLY A 135 5.50 -1.94 30.82
CA GLY A 135 4.91 -2.52 29.62
C GLY A 135 3.39 -2.34 29.49
N THR A 136 2.71 -1.77 30.48
CA THR A 136 1.27 -1.48 30.42
C THR A 136 0.99 -0.20 29.64
N ARG A 137 -0.18 -0.10 28.98
CA ARG A 137 -0.59 1.14 28.28
C ARG A 137 -0.81 2.26 29.27
N ALA A 138 -0.39 3.48 28.92
CA ALA A 138 -0.44 4.66 29.76
C ALA A 138 -1.85 5.26 29.99
N ILE A 139 -2.89 4.41 30.00
CA ILE A 139 -4.31 4.77 30.17
C ILE A 139 -4.53 5.33 31.59
N GLY A 140 -5.46 6.28 31.71
CA GLY A 140 -5.86 6.89 32.98
C GLY A 140 -4.91 7.97 33.49
N THR A 141 -3.88 8.33 32.72
CA THR A 141 -3.02 9.47 33.03
C THR A 141 -3.64 10.76 32.49
N VAL A 142 -3.52 11.84 33.25
CA VAL A 142 -3.98 13.18 32.85
C VAL A 142 -2.93 13.88 31.98
N LEU A 143 -3.37 14.79 31.12
CA LEU A 143 -2.49 15.67 30.35
C LEU A 143 -1.79 16.69 31.26
N GLY A 144 -2.54 17.26 32.22
CA GLY A 144 -2.06 18.25 33.19
C GLY A 144 -2.33 19.69 32.77
N ASN A 145 -3.04 20.44 33.61
CA ASN A 145 -3.53 21.79 33.38
C ASN A 145 -2.48 22.91 33.45
N THR A 146 -1.27 22.62 33.90
CA THR A 146 -0.19 23.62 34.04
C THR A 146 0.63 23.83 32.77
N GLY A 147 0.44 23.00 31.73
CA GLY A 147 1.21 23.07 30.49
C GLY A 147 0.59 24.00 29.44
N ALA A 148 1.43 24.52 28.53
CA ALA A 148 1.00 25.36 27.41
C ALA A 148 -0.07 24.66 26.53
N VAL A 149 0.03 23.33 26.38
CA VAL A 149 -0.93 22.52 25.61
C VAL A 149 -2.36 22.66 26.11
N HIS A 150 -2.58 22.64 27.43
CA HIS A 150 -3.92 22.67 28.00
C HIS A 150 -4.64 24.00 27.73
N GLN A 151 -3.90 25.12 27.77
CA GLN A 151 -4.45 26.45 27.49
C GLN A 151 -4.87 26.59 26.02
N GLU A 152 -4.02 26.15 25.09
CA GLU A 152 -4.31 26.22 23.65
C GLU A 152 -5.50 25.34 23.26
N ILE A 153 -5.57 24.13 23.80
CA ILE A 153 -6.65 23.19 23.49
C ILE A 153 -8.01 23.69 24.00
N ILE A 154 -8.08 24.23 25.21
CA ILE A 154 -9.32 24.85 25.71
C ILE A 154 -9.70 26.09 24.89
N ALA A 155 -8.71 26.82 24.37
CA ALA A 155 -8.92 27.92 23.43
C ALA A 155 -9.28 27.46 22.01
N ARG A 156 -9.47 26.15 21.79
CA ARG A 156 -9.79 25.50 20.49
C ARG A 156 -8.69 25.69 19.45
N GLN A 157 -7.45 25.73 19.88
CA GLN A 157 -6.28 25.82 19.01
C GLN A 157 -5.48 24.52 19.07
N ALA A 158 -5.08 24.03 17.90
CA ALA A 158 -4.14 22.93 17.82
C ALA A 158 -2.78 23.37 18.38
N PHE A 159 -2.15 22.50 19.18
CA PHE A 159 -0.81 22.74 19.71
C PHE A 159 0.20 21.85 19.00
N HIS A 160 1.22 22.46 18.41
CA HIS A 160 2.34 21.77 17.78
C HIS A 160 3.63 22.12 18.53
N GLY A 161 4.39 21.13 18.97
CA GLY A 161 5.64 21.40 19.68
C GLY A 161 6.23 20.20 20.38
N ARG A 162 7.17 20.46 21.29
CA ARG A 162 7.76 19.42 22.15
C ARG A 162 6.97 19.29 23.44
N ALA A 163 6.72 18.07 23.87
CA ALA A 163 6.12 17.77 25.16
C ALA A 163 6.78 16.55 25.80
N ASP A 164 6.91 16.58 27.12
CA ASP A 164 7.43 15.45 27.90
C ASP A 164 6.29 14.52 28.30
N ILE A 165 6.36 13.28 27.83
CA ILE A 165 5.35 12.25 28.11
C ILE A 165 6.04 11.16 28.93
N LEU A 166 5.62 11.01 30.20
CA LEU A 166 6.21 10.07 31.15
C LEU A 166 7.73 10.29 31.35
N GLY A 167 8.19 11.55 31.30
CA GLY A 167 9.60 11.92 31.47
C GLY A 167 10.48 11.68 30.23
N LEU A 168 9.86 11.35 29.08
CA LEU A 168 10.55 11.21 27.81
C LEU A 168 10.11 12.34 26.86
N PRO A 169 11.04 12.97 26.13
CA PRO A 169 10.71 14.04 25.19
C PRO A 169 10.10 13.49 23.90
N TYR A 170 8.98 14.07 23.50
CA TYR A 170 8.29 13.81 22.23
C TYR A 170 8.14 15.10 21.45
N PHE A 171 8.11 14.97 20.12
CA PHE A 171 7.45 15.97 19.28
C PHE A 171 6.00 15.54 19.07
N THR A 172 5.10 16.51 19.16
CA THR A 172 3.69 16.25 19.42
C THR A 172 2.80 17.26 18.72
N HIS A 173 1.74 16.78 18.08
CA HIS A 173 0.61 17.59 17.65
C HIS A 173 -0.64 17.17 18.44
N TYR A 174 -1.34 18.15 18.97
CA TYR A 174 -2.59 17.97 19.70
C TYR A 174 -3.69 18.70 18.96
N TYR A 175 -4.75 17.98 18.59
CA TYR A 175 -5.91 18.51 17.89
C TYR A 175 -7.12 18.47 18.82
N PRO A 176 -7.78 19.61 19.11
CA PRO A 176 -8.97 19.62 19.95
C PRO A 176 -10.11 18.88 19.24
N ILE A 177 -10.85 18.08 20.01
CA ILE A 177 -12.06 17.40 19.57
C ILE A 177 -13.27 18.18 20.12
N ILE A 178 -14.09 18.71 19.22
CA ILE A 178 -15.28 19.51 19.53
C ILE A 178 -16.51 18.63 19.41
N ASP A 179 -17.38 18.66 20.42
CA ASP A 179 -18.65 17.93 20.40
C ASP A 179 -19.79 18.71 19.74
N SER A 180 -20.96 18.07 19.64
CA SER A 180 -22.19 18.70 19.13
C SER A 180 -22.69 19.90 19.94
N SER A 181 -22.18 20.12 21.16
CA SER A 181 -22.47 21.27 22.01
C SER A 181 -21.45 22.41 21.86
N ASP A 182 -20.54 22.31 20.88
CA ASP A 182 -19.48 23.26 20.60
C ASP A 182 -18.46 23.41 21.77
N GLN A 183 -18.32 22.36 22.59
CA GLN A 183 -17.36 22.27 23.69
C GLN A 183 -16.21 21.31 23.35
N VAL A 184 -15.05 21.52 23.98
CA VAL A 184 -13.89 20.63 23.80
C VAL A 184 -14.10 19.36 24.61
N ALA A 185 -14.55 18.30 23.96
CA ALA A 185 -14.81 17.00 24.56
C ALA A 185 -13.57 16.10 24.66
N GLY A 186 -12.51 16.40 23.90
CA GLY A 186 -11.32 15.56 23.91
C GLY A 186 -10.15 16.13 23.11
N ILE A 187 -9.12 15.31 22.96
CA ILE A 187 -7.92 15.65 22.19
C ILE A 187 -7.47 14.42 21.39
N LEU A 188 -7.28 14.62 20.09
CA LEU A 188 -6.55 13.67 19.26
C LEU A 188 -5.07 14.07 19.28
N PHE A 189 -4.24 13.19 19.82
CA PHE A 189 -2.81 13.38 19.94
C PHE A 189 -2.08 12.48 18.94
N VAL A 190 -1.08 13.04 18.27
CA VAL A 190 -0.05 12.28 17.55
C VAL A 190 1.33 12.74 17.96
N GLY A 191 2.27 11.81 18.09
CA GLY A 191 3.63 12.13 18.51
C GLY A 191 4.68 11.14 18.04
N GLN A 192 5.93 11.59 18.00
CA GLN A 192 7.09 10.74 17.76
C GLN A 192 8.12 10.93 18.88
N SER A 193 8.75 9.83 19.27
CA SER A 193 9.80 9.86 20.29
C SER A 193 11.07 10.50 19.75
N TRP A 194 11.69 11.36 20.56
CA TRP A 194 12.96 12.01 20.22
C TRP A 194 14.19 11.08 20.34
N ALA A 195 14.10 10.00 21.12
CA ALA A 195 15.24 9.15 21.44
C ALA A 195 15.89 8.44 20.23
N PRO A 196 15.14 7.80 19.30
CA PRO A 196 15.72 7.19 18.09
C PRO A 196 16.44 8.24 17.24
N PHE A 197 15.96 9.48 17.33
CA PHE A 197 16.48 10.55 16.55
C PHE A 197 17.82 11.09 17.10
N GLN A 198 17.95 11.24 18.43
CA GLN A 198 19.23 11.58 19.06
C GLN A 198 20.35 10.59 18.69
N ALA A 199 20.07 9.29 18.65
CA ALA A 199 21.06 8.29 18.26
C ALA A 199 21.55 8.48 16.81
N ASN A 200 20.64 8.81 15.89
CA ASN A 200 20.97 9.12 14.50
C ASN A 200 21.76 10.43 14.36
N ILE A 201 21.42 11.46 15.14
CA ILE A 201 22.19 12.72 15.17
C ILE A 201 23.62 12.46 15.64
N GLN A 202 23.79 11.79 16.78
CA GLN A 202 25.12 11.56 17.37
C GLN A 202 26.04 10.79 16.41
N ALA A 203 25.49 9.75 15.76
CA ALA A 203 26.21 9.02 14.73
C ALA A 203 26.65 9.93 13.58
N LYS A 204 25.75 10.77 13.04
CA LYS A 204 26.09 11.68 11.94
C LYS A 204 27.05 12.81 12.34
N ILE A 205 26.91 13.39 13.55
CA ILE A 205 27.84 14.39 14.08
C ILE A 205 29.25 13.80 14.16
N SER A 206 29.40 12.55 14.61
CA SER A 206 30.70 11.89 14.69
C SER A 206 31.38 11.75 13.32
N TYR A 207 30.62 11.48 12.25
CA TYR A 207 31.15 11.46 10.88
C TYR A 207 31.59 12.83 10.40
N VAL A 208 30.82 13.90 10.68
CA VAL A 208 31.19 15.27 10.32
C VAL A 208 32.47 15.70 11.02
N ILE A 209 32.62 15.39 12.31
CA ILE A 209 33.84 15.68 13.07
C ILE A 209 35.03 14.86 12.55
N ALA A 210 34.85 13.56 12.27
CA ALA A 210 35.91 12.71 11.74
C ALA A 210 36.38 13.17 10.36
N ALA A 211 35.46 13.53 9.47
CA ALA A 211 35.79 14.08 8.15
C ALA A 211 36.53 15.43 8.27
N ALA A 212 36.08 16.33 9.16
CA ALA A 212 36.72 17.60 9.43
C ALA A 212 38.15 17.43 9.96
N LEU A 213 38.37 16.48 10.89
CA LEU A 213 39.70 16.13 11.41
C LEU A 213 40.59 15.50 10.33
N GLY A 214 40.04 14.64 9.47
CA GLY A 214 40.77 14.04 8.35
C GLY A 214 41.26 15.10 7.35
N ILE A 215 40.38 16.01 6.95
CA ILE A 215 40.72 17.14 6.08
C ILE A 215 41.75 18.04 6.77
N PHE A 216 41.54 18.38 8.04
CA PHE A 216 42.49 19.18 8.83
C PHE A 216 43.88 18.53 8.89
N ALA A 217 43.97 17.23 9.14
CA ALA A 217 45.24 16.50 9.20
C ALA A 217 45.97 16.49 7.85
N ILE A 218 45.24 16.32 6.74
CA ILE A 218 45.81 16.37 5.38
C ILE A 218 46.38 17.76 5.10
N PHE A 219 45.60 18.83 5.36
CA PHE A 219 46.06 20.21 5.15
C PHE A 219 47.19 20.61 6.10
N ALA A 220 47.13 20.22 7.38
CA ALA A 220 48.19 20.48 8.36
C ALA A 220 49.49 19.76 7.98
N CYS A 221 49.41 18.52 7.49
CA CYS A 221 50.56 17.76 6.99
C CYS A 221 51.15 18.42 5.72
N ALA A 222 50.31 18.79 4.76
CA ALA A 222 50.74 19.49 3.55
C ALA A 222 51.43 20.83 3.87
N ILE A 223 50.88 21.62 4.80
CA ILE A 223 51.46 22.90 5.25
C ILE A 223 52.78 22.69 6.01
N TYR A 224 52.85 21.67 6.88
CA TYR A 224 54.08 21.34 7.61
C TYR A 224 55.22 20.94 6.65
N VAL A 225 54.92 20.11 5.65
CA VAL A 225 55.89 19.70 4.62
C VAL A 225 56.30 20.88 3.73
N ALA A 226 55.35 21.70 3.28
CA ALA A 226 55.63 22.86 2.41
C ALA A 226 56.51 23.89 3.11
N ILE A 227 56.21 24.26 4.37
CA ILE A 227 57.01 25.22 5.15
C ILE A 227 58.40 24.67 5.45
N GLY A 228 58.53 23.37 5.74
CA GLY A 228 59.82 22.72 5.97
C GLY A 228 60.75 22.74 4.74
N GLN A 229 60.19 22.66 3.53
CA GLN A 229 60.95 22.71 2.28
C GLN A 229 61.31 24.12 1.81
N LEU A 230 60.46 25.12 2.13
CA LEU A 230 60.62 26.51 1.68
C LEU A 230 61.49 27.37 2.62
N LEU A 231 61.48 27.15 3.95
CA LEU A 231 62.16 28.05 4.91
C LEU A 231 63.51 27.57 5.44
N ARG A 232 63.84 26.26 5.38
CA ARG A 232 65.19 25.75 5.70
C ARG A 232 66.33 26.41 4.88
N PRO A 233 66.13 26.75 3.60
CA PRO A 233 67.17 27.37 2.78
C PRO A 233 67.61 28.78 3.18
N LEU A 234 66.68 29.58 3.66
CA LEU A 234 66.91 30.98 4.03
C LEU A 234 67.73 31.13 5.32
N GLU A 235 67.61 30.18 6.24
CA GLU A 235 68.30 30.20 7.54
C GLU A 235 69.80 29.84 7.40
N GLN A 236 70.15 28.96 6.44
CA GLN A 236 71.53 28.62 6.11
C GLN A 236 72.24 29.73 5.30
N LEU A 237 71.56 30.39 4.36
CA LEU A 237 72.11 31.50 3.60
C LEU A 237 72.42 32.74 4.48
N ALA A 238 71.65 32.97 5.55
CA ALA A 238 71.92 34.07 6.49
C ALA A 238 73.19 33.82 7.34
N GLN A 239 73.45 32.57 7.72
CA GLN A 239 74.70 32.20 8.43
C GLN A 239 75.92 32.25 7.50
N ASP A 240 75.77 31.84 6.25
CA ASP A 240 76.85 31.89 5.25
C ASP A 240 77.26 33.34 4.91
N ILE A 241 76.31 34.28 4.84
CA ILE A 241 76.58 35.71 4.62
C ILE A 241 77.36 36.33 5.79
N THR A 242 77.05 35.94 7.03
CA THR A 242 77.72 36.47 8.22
C THR A 242 79.15 35.95 8.33
N THR A 243 79.36 34.66 8.01
CA THR A 243 80.69 34.01 8.06
C THR A 243 81.63 34.48 6.94
N ILE A 244 81.10 34.80 5.76
CA ILE A 244 81.88 35.41 4.65
C ILE A 244 82.29 36.86 4.98
N SER A 245 81.51 37.58 5.78
CA SER A 245 81.83 38.96 6.20
C SER A 245 82.92 39.04 7.29
N GLU A 246 83.18 37.93 7.99
CA GLU A 246 84.19 37.81 9.05
C GLU A 246 85.57 37.32 8.55
N GLY A 247 85.72 37.10 7.23
CA GLY A 247 87.02 36.90 6.58
C GLY A 247 87.43 35.45 6.30
N ASP A 248 86.59 34.46 6.57
CA ASP A 248 86.86 33.06 6.19
C ASP A 248 86.30 32.74 4.80
N LEU A 249 87.18 32.72 3.79
CA LEU A 249 86.85 32.45 2.39
C LEU A 249 86.90 30.96 2.02
N SER A 250 87.03 30.04 2.98
CA SER A 250 87.15 28.59 2.72
C SER A 250 85.83 27.80 2.81
N LEU A 251 84.73 28.46 3.16
CA LEU A 251 83.44 27.81 3.43
C LEU A 251 82.66 27.47 2.14
N LYS A 252 82.19 26.22 2.04
CA LYS A 252 81.39 25.73 0.90
C LYS A 252 79.94 26.20 1.07
N ILE A 253 79.60 27.34 0.46
CA ILE A 253 78.25 27.92 0.46
C ILE A 253 77.22 26.85 0.10
N ALA A 254 76.25 26.61 0.97
CA ALA A 254 75.22 25.61 0.74
C ALA A 254 74.24 26.07 -0.36
N MET A 255 73.60 25.11 -1.04
CA MET A 255 72.43 25.35 -1.94
C MET A 255 72.69 25.98 -3.32
N GLN A 256 73.95 25.98 -3.77
CA GLN A 256 74.39 26.44 -5.10
C GLN A 256 73.70 25.75 -6.31
N ASP A 257 73.17 24.54 -6.12
CA ASP A 257 72.63 23.68 -7.19
C ASP A 257 71.09 23.78 -7.39
N ARG A 258 70.37 24.65 -6.66
CA ARG A 258 68.89 24.81 -6.78
C ARG A 258 68.48 25.79 -7.88
N GLN A 259 67.56 25.45 -8.79
CA GLN A 259 67.12 26.34 -9.89
C GLN A 259 65.92 27.26 -9.53
N ASP A 260 65.82 27.71 -8.29
CA ASP A 260 64.75 28.61 -7.81
C ASP A 260 65.31 29.98 -7.39
N PRO A 261 64.46 30.99 -7.07
CA PRO A 261 64.92 32.33 -6.67
C PRO A 261 65.85 32.36 -5.44
N ILE A 262 65.87 31.31 -4.61
CA ILE A 262 66.78 31.19 -3.48
C ILE A 262 68.16 30.68 -3.93
N GLY A 263 68.19 29.75 -4.89
CA GLY A 263 69.42 29.36 -5.58
C GLY A 263 70.03 30.49 -6.41
N ASP A 264 69.23 31.43 -6.93
CA ASP A 264 69.75 32.62 -7.63
C ASP A 264 70.53 33.55 -6.67
N ILE A 265 70.08 33.68 -5.42
CA ILE A 265 70.79 34.44 -4.37
C ILE A 265 72.07 33.71 -3.94
N ALA A 266 72.03 32.38 -3.75
CA ALA A 266 73.21 31.57 -3.43
C ALA A 266 74.27 31.62 -4.54
N ARG A 267 73.85 31.55 -5.82
CA ARG A 267 74.72 31.69 -6.99
C ARG A 267 75.29 33.10 -7.16
N ALA A 268 74.55 34.14 -6.80
CA ALA A 268 75.06 35.51 -6.80
C ALA A 268 76.19 35.68 -5.76
N LEU A 269 76.04 35.10 -4.56
CA LEU A 269 77.07 35.08 -3.53
C LEU A 269 78.30 34.23 -3.90
N VAL A 270 78.09 33.05 -4.52
CA VAL A 270 79.16 32.18 -5.05
C VAL A 270 79.89 32.85 -6.21
N LYS A 271 79.18 33.52 -7.13
CA LYS A 271 79.80 34.31 -8.22
C LYS A 271 80.61 35.49 -7.67
N PHE A 272 80.19 36.11 -6.57
CA PHE A 272 80.95 37.18 -5.92
C PHE A 272 82.25 36.66 -5.28
N ARG A 273 82.20 35.53 -4.55
CA ARG A 273 83.39 34.85 -3.97
C ARG A 273 84.33 34.30 -5.05
N ASN A 274 83.79 33.63 -6.07
CA ASN A 274 84.59 32.92 -7.08
C ASN A 274 85.16 33.86 -8.18
N LYS A 275 84.63 35.08 -8.35
CA LYS A 275 85.17 36.05 -9.33
C LYS A 275 86.39 36.83 -8.80
N LEU A 276 86.81 36.56 -7.56
CA LEU A 276 88.03 37.09 -6.93
C LEU A 276 89.20 36.09 -6.90
N ARG A 277 89.07 34.86 -7.43
CA ARG A 277 90.13 33.83 -7.37
C ARG A 277 90.30 33.10 -8.71
N ASP A 278 91.15 33.63 -9.56
CA ASP A 278 91.71 32.95 -10.75
C ASP A 278 90.87 33.02 -12.03
N THR A 279 90.95 34.22 -12.60
CA THR A 279 91.24 34.41 -14.02
C THR A 279 92.39 33.52 -14.48
N ARG A 280 92.19 32.82 -15.61
CA ARG A 280 93.20 32.18 -16.49
C ARG A 280 93.64 30.74 -16.18
N LEU A 281 92.81 29.73 -16.48
CA LEU A 281 93.30 28.47 -17.09
C LEU A 281 92.17 27.53 -17.61
N LEU A 282 91.26 27.95 -18.49
CA LEU A 282 90.18 27.06 -18.97
C LEU A 282 89.80 27.30 -20.45
N GLU A 283 90.79 27.54 -21.32
CA GLU A 283 90.56 27.68 -22.76
C GLU A 283 90.90 26.40 -23.57
N GLU A 284 91.53 25.37 -22.99
CA GLU A 284 92.02 24.22 -23.77
C GLU A 284 91.21 22.91 -23.63
N GLN A 285 90.26 22.81 -22.70
CA GLN A 285 89.33 21.66 -22.61
C GLN A 285 87.94 21.91 -23.20
N GLN A 286 87.65 23.14 -23.67
CA GLN A 286 86.32 23.48 -24.20
C GLN A 286 86.05 22.85 -25.58
N ASN A 287 87.05 22.72 -26.45
CA ASN A 287 86.80 22.34 -27.84
C ASN A 287 86.44 20.87 -28.06
N GLN A 288 86.77 19.96 -27.14
CA GLN A 288 86.40 18.53 -27.26
C GLN A 288 85.06 18.20 -26.60
N LEU A 289 84.63 18.98 -25.60
CA LEU A 289 83.32 18.82 -24.97
C LEU A 289 82.21 19.50 -25.81
N GLN A 290 82.53 20.61 -26.48
CA GLN A 290 81.58 21.37 -27.29
C GLN A 290 81.01 20.54 -28.45
N ALA A 291 81.83 19.74 -29.15
CA ALA A 291 81.36 18.90 -30.26
C ALA A 291 80.41 17.78 -29.81
N LYS A 292 80.58 17.25 -28.60
CA LYS A 292 79.71 16.21 -28.02
C LYS A 292 78.40 16.81 -27.49
N ILE A 293 78.49 17.98 -26.86
CA ILE A 293 77.33 18.77 -26.41
C ILE A 293 76.47 19.23 -27.60
N ASP A 294 77.08 19.63 -28.72
CA ASP A 294 76.35 20.11 -29.89
C ASP A 294 75.61 18.96 -30.60
N GLN A 295 76.19 17.74 -30.65
CA GLN A 295 75.52 16.55 -31.18
C GLN A 295 74.36 16.08 -30.28
N ASP A 296 74.59 15.95 -28.97
CA ASP A 296 73.55 15.57 -27.99
C ASP A 296 72.39 16.59 -27.99
N ARG A 297 72.68 17.88 -28.22
CA ARG A 297 71.69 18.97 -28.28
C ARG A 297 70.83 18.92 -29.55
N ILE A 298 71.39 18.46 -30.67
CA ILE A 298 70.62 18.24 -31.92
C ILE A 298 69.70 17.02 -31.75
N GLU A 299 70.23 15.89 -31.26
CA GLU A 299 69.44 14.67 -31.02
C GLU A 299 68.34 14.90 -29.96
N GLN A 300 68.65 15.60 -28.87
CA GLN A 300 67.67 16.00 -27.87
C GLN A 300 66.62 16.96 -28.45
N GLY A 301 67.04 17.91 -29.29
CA GLY A 301 66.13 18.85 -29.96
C GLY A 301 65.13 18.15 -30.88
N GLU A 302 65.58 17.17 -31.65
CA GLU A 302 64.72 16.36 -32.53
C GLU A 302 63.76 15.46 -31.73
N VAL A 303 64.24 14.79 -30.67
CA VAL A 303 63.39 13.97 -29.80
C VAL A 303 62.33 14.81 -29.08
N MET A 304 62.69 15.99 -28.58
CA MET A 304 61.74 16.91 -27.95
C MET A 304 60.73 17.47 -28.96
N ALA A 305 61.12 17.73 -30.21
CA ALA A 305 60.19 18.14 -31.25
C ALA A 305 59.17 17.03 -31.58
N VAL A 306 59.62 15.79 -31.73
CA VAL A 306 58.75 14.62 -31.99
C VAL A 306 57.82 14.36 -30.81
N LEU A 307 58.32 14.45 -29.57
CA LEU A 307 57.49 14.30 -28.37
C LEU A 307 56.49 15.45 -28.22
N SER A 308 56.90 16.69 -28.52
CA SER A 308 56.02 17.86 -28.52
C SER A 308 54.90 17.71 -29.54
N GLU A 309 55.18 17.19 -30.74
CA GLU A 309 54.16 16.91 -31.75
C GLU A 309 53.23 15.77 -31.31
N GLY A 310 53.76 14.71 -30.72
CA GLY A 310 52.97 13.63 -30.12
C GLY A 310 52.05 14.13 -29.00
N LEU A 311 52.56 14.98 -28.11
CA LEU A 311 51.77 15.62 -27.04
C LEU A 311 50.72 16.58 -27.59
N LYS A 312 51.00 17.27 -28.69
CA LYS A 312 50.02 18.13 -29.38
C LYS A 312 48.89 17.29 -29.97
N HIS A 313 49.20 16.19 -30.66
CA HIS A 313 48.18 15.24 -31.12
C HIS A 313 47.36 14.67 -29.95
N LEU A 314 47.99 14.34 -28.84
CA LEU A 314 47.30 13.87 -27.63
C LEU A 314 46.38 14.95 -27.03
N ALA A 315 46.84 16.22 -26.99
CA ALA A 315 46.06 17.35 -26.50
C ALA A 315 44.85 17.67 -27.41
N ASP A 316 44.98 17.45 -28.71
CA ASP A 316 43.90 17.56 -29.70
C ASP A 316 42.95 16.35 -29.68
N GLY A 317 43.12 15.41 -28.75
CA GLY A 317 42.29 14.21 -28.62
C GLY A 317 42.61 13.10 -29.64
N ASN A 318 43.69 13.23 -30.42
CA ASN A 318 44.08 12.22 -31.39
C ASN A 318 44.85 11.06 -30.73
N LEU A 319 44.11 10.03 -30.32
CA LEU A 319 44.65 8.81 -29.71
C LEU A 319 45.12 7.78 -30.75
N THR A 320 45.12 8.13 -32.04
CA THR A 320 45.63 7.27 -33.13
C THR A 320 47.10 7.50 -33.44
N HIS A 321 47.64 8.66 -33.07
CA HIS A 321 49.03 9.00 -33.35
C HIS A 321 49.99 8.14 -32.50
N ARG A 322 51.05 7.63 -33.12
CA ARG A 322 52.12 6.88 -32.44
C ARG A 322 53.47 7.43 -32.87
N ILE A 323 54.41 7.46 -31.94
CA ILE A 323 55.80 7.79 -32.27
C ILE A 323 56.45 6.52 -32.84
N HIS A 324 56.68 6.53 -34.15
CA HIS A 324 57.28 5.44 -34.90
C HIS A 324 58.81 5.56 -34.91
N SER A 325 59.50 4.43 -34.87
CA SER A 325 60.93 4.30 -35.14
C SER A 325 61.05 3.47 -36.43
N SER A 326 61.69 4.00 -37.47
CA SER A 326 61.84 3.31 -38.77
C SER A 326 63.30 3.03 -39.08
N ALA A 327 63.56 2.08 -40.00
CA ALA A 327 64.93 1.79 -40.44
C ALA A 327 65.61 2.99 -41.14
N GLU A 328 64.82 3.93 -41.67
CA GLU A 328 65.29 5.14 -42.35
C GLU A 328 65.55 6.30 -41.37
N LYS A 329 64.86 6.34 -40.23
CA LYS A 329 65.05 7.30 -39.13
C LYS A 329 64.89 6.59 -37.78
N PRO A 330 65.97 5.95 -37.28
CA PRO A 330 65.92 5.25 -36.00
C PRO A 330 65.77 6.26 -34.87
N PHE A 331 64.87 5.98 -33.93
CA PHE A 331 64.75 6.76 -32.72
C PHE A 331 66.03 6.58 -31.87
N PRO A 332 66.61 7.66 -31.31
CA PRO A 332 67.84 7.56 -30.53
C PRO A 332 67.73 6.53 -29.38
N PRO A 333 68.70 5.59 -29.23
CA PRO A 333 68.61 4.50 -28.26
C PRO A 333 68.40 4.95 -26.81
N ASP A 334 69.04 6.06 -26.42
CA ASP A 334 68.96 6.62 -25.07
C ASP A 334 67.56 7.18 -24.73
N TYR A 335 66.75 7.47 -25.75
CA TYR A 335 65.41 8.04 -25.62
C TYR A 335 64.29 7.05 -25.99
N GLU A 336 64.62 5.84 -26.43
CA GLU A 336 63.68 4.77 -26.76
C GLU A 336 62.68 4.45 -25.62
N PRO A 337 63.07 4.45 -24.32
CA PRO A 337 62.13 4.27 -23.21
C PRO A 337 61.03 5.34 -23.15
N LEU A 338 61.31 6.58 -23.56
CA LEU A 338 60.32 7.67 -23.61
C LEU A 338 59.28 7.41 -24.71
N ARG A 339 59.74 6.97 -25.89
CA ARG A 339 58.88 6.60 -27.01
C ARG A 339 57.91 5.48 -26.62
N VAL A 340 58.43 4.43 -25.99
CA VAL A 340 57.63 3.29 -25.50
C VAL A 340 56.64 3.74 -24.43
N SER A 341 57.08 4.57 -23.47
CA SER A 341 56.22 5.09 -22.40
C SER A 341 55.09 5.98 -22.94
N PHE A 342 55.40 6.88 -23.88
CA PHE A 342 54.39 7.72 -24.54
C PHE A 342 53.35 6.87 -25.26
N ASN A 343 53.79 5.95 -26.13
CA ASN A 343 52.87 5.09 -26.87
C ASN A 343 52.02 4.22 -25.92
N GLY A 344 52.61 3.69 -24.84
CA GLY A 344 51.88 2.93 -23.82
C GLY A 344 50.82 3.74 -23.07
N VAL A 345 51.04 5.04 -22.86
CA VAL A 345 50.01 5.95 -22.31
C VAL A 345 48.89 6.17 -23.31
N VAL A 346 49.21 6.38 -24.59
CA VAL A 346 48.20 6.56 -25.65
C VAL A 346 47.37 5.29 -25.84
N ASP A 347 47.97 4.10 -25.77
CA ASP A 347 47.26 2.82 -25.85
C ASP A 347 46.28 2.65 -24.68
N ARG A 348 46.73 2.86 -23.43
CA ARG A 348 45.87 2.75 -22.25
C ARG A 348 44.73 3.77 -22.25
N LEU A 349 44.98 4.99 -22.71
CA LEU A 349 43.95 6.01 -22.81
C LEU A 349 42.94 5.68 -23.93
N SER A 350 43.42 5.17 -25.08
CA SER A 350 42.56 4.69 -26.17
C SER A 350 41.65 3.57 -25.70
N GLU A 351 42.17 2.57 -24.98
CA GLU A 351 41.38 1.48 -24.40
C GLU A 351 40.34 1.99 -23.39
N ALA A 352 40.73 2.90 -22.50
CA ALA A 352 39.82 3.48 -21.53
C ALA A 352 38.67 4.26 -22.19
N VAL A 353 38.96 5.12 -23.17
CA VAL A 353 37.94 5.89 -23.92
C VAL A 353 37.03 4.96 -24.71
N GLN A 354 37.57 3.91 -25.34
CA GLN A 354 36.76 2.88 -26.02
C GLN A 354 35.82 2.15 -25.06
N SER A 355 36.31 1.76 -23.88
CA SER A 355 35.52 1.11 -22.84
C SER A 355 34.38 2.01 -22.36
N ILE A 356 34.67 3.28 -22.07
CA ILE A 356 33.64 4.26 -21.64
C ILE A 356 32.59 4.46 -22.74
N ARG A 357 32.99 4.55 -24.00
CA ARG A 357 32.06 4.68 -25.13
C ARG A 357 31.14 3.47 -25.28
N ALA A 358 31.68 2.26 -25.09
CA ALA A 358 30.89 1.03 -25.12
C ALA A 358 29.85 1.01 -23.99
N VAL A 359 30.25 1.39 -22.77
CA VAL A 359 29.34 1.52 -21.62
C VAL A 359 28.26 2.57 -21.89
N ALA A 360 28.61 3.76 -22.38
CA ALA A 360 27.65 4.81 -22.70
C ALA A 360 26.62 4.35 -23.76
N THR A 361 27.07 3.63 -24.79
CA THR A 361 26.18 3.07 -25.82
C THR A 361 25.23 2.02 -25.25
N ALA A 362 25.71 1.17 -24.33
CA ALA A 362 24.88 0.19 -23.64
C ALA A 362 23.85 0.86 -22.71
N VAL A 363 24.25 1.91 -21.97
CA VAL A 363 23.32 2.68 -21.11
C VAL A 363 22.24 3.36 -21.95
N ARG A 364 22.59 3.92 -23.10
CA ARG A 364 21.61 4.48 -24.05
C ARG A 364 20.58 3.44 -24.47
N GLY A 365 21.03 2.28 -24.97
CA GLY A 365 20.13 1.21 -25.41
C GLY A 365 19.24 0.69 -24.28
N GLY A 366 19.81 0.47 -23.08
CA GLY A 366 19.04 0.06 -21.90
C GLY A 366 18.01 1.10 -21.46
N SER A 367 18.31 2.39 -21.60
CA SER A 367 17.37 3.48 -21.27
C SER A 367 16.20 3.53 -22.27
N GLU A 368 16.45 3.31 -23.57
CA GLU A 368 15.40 3.18 -24.59
C GLU A 368 14.49 1.97 -24.32
N GLU A 369 15.07 0.83 -23.89
CA GLU A 369 14.30 -0.36 -23.49
C GLU A 369 13.43 -0.10 -22.26
N ILE A 370 13.96 0.57 -21.23
CA ILE A 370 13.20 0.92 -20.02
C ILE A 370 12.07 1.91 -20.36
N THR A 371 12.32 2.90 -21.21
CA THR A 371 11.31 3.86 -21.70
C THR A 371 10.13 3.09 -22.31
N LYS A 372 10.40 2.19 -23.26
CA LYS A 372 9.36 1.39 -23.92
C LYS A 372 8.62 0.46 -22.97
N ALA A 373 9.32 -0.17 -22.01
CA ALA A 373 8.71 -1.02 -21.01
C ALA A 373 7.80 -0.23 -20.05
N SER A 374 8.19 1.01 -19.73
CA SER A 374 7.41 1.91 -18.87
C SER A 374 6.15 2.40 -19.58
N GLU A 375 6.23 2.73 -20.87
CA GLU A 375 5.06 3.06 -21.69
C GLU A 375 4.06 1.90 -21.76
N ASP A 376 4.53 0.66 -21.96
CA ASP A 376 3.68 -0.53 -21.95
C ASP A 376 3.01 -0.75 -20.58
N LEU A 377 3.78 -0.60 -19.49
CA LEU A 377 3.26 -0.73 -18.13
C LEU A 377 2.19 0.33 -17.83
N SER A 378 2.39 1.57 -18.28
CA SER A 378 1.41 2.65 -18.13
C SER A 378 0.11 2.32 -18.87
N GLY A 379 0.19 1.95 -20.16
CA GLY A 379 -1.00 1.61 -20.94
C GLY A 379 -1.76 0.38 -20.41
N ARG A 380 -1.04 -0.61 -19.88
CA ARG A 380 -1.66 -1.76 -19.19
C ARG A 380 -2.32 -1.37 -17.88
N SER A 381 -1.71 -0.46 -17.11
CA SER A 381 -2.27 0.04 -15.86
C SER A 381 -3.56 0.84 -16.10
N GLU A 382 -3.60 1.68 -17.16
CA GLU A 382 -4.82 2.38 -17.58
C GLU A 382 -5.95 1.41 -17.98
N THR A 383 -5.63 0.39 -18.77
CA THR A 383 -6.61 -0.64 -19.19
C THR A 383 -7.12 -1.43 -17.97
N GLN A 384 -6.23 -1.73 -17.03
CA GLN A 384 -6.57 -2.43 -15.81
C GLN A 384 -7.46 -1.59 -14.90
N ALA A 385 -7.19 -0.28 -14.78
CA ALA A 385 -8.03 0.65 -14.03
C ALA A 385 -9.45 0.71 -14.61
N ALA A 386 -9.60 0.80 -15.93
CA ALA A 386 -10.92 0.77 -16.58
C ALA A 386 -11.67 -0.55 -16.31
N THR A 387 -10.95 -1.68 -16.30
CA THR A 387 -11.52 -3.01 -16.00
C THR A 387 -11.94 -3.12 -14.53
N LEU A 388 -11.15 -2.55 -13.61
CA LEU A 388 -11.46 -2.49 -12.18
C LEU A 388 -12.70 -1.62 -11.92
N GLU A 389 -12.85 -0.49 -12.60
CA GLU A 389 -14.03 0.38 -12.49
C GLU A 389 -15.32 -0.34 -12.91
N GLN A 390 -15.28 -1.05 -14.05
CA GLN A 390 -16.39 -1.88 -14.50
C GLN A 390 -16.69 -3.04 -13.53
N SER A 391 -15.66 -3.66 -12.98
CA SER A 391 -15.81 -4.75 -12.00
C SER A 391 -16.44 -4.24 -10.70
N SER A 392 -16.01 -3.07 -10.21
CA SER A 392 -16.59 -2.41 -9.04
C SER A 392 -18.07 -2.09 -9.24
N ALA A 393 -18.45 -1.55 -10.42
CA ALA A 393 -19.85 -1.30 -10.75
C ALA A 393 -20.68 -2.60 -10.76
N ALA A 394 -20.15 -3.68 -11.36
CA ALA A 394 -20.81 -4.98 -11.36
C ALA A 394 -20.96 -5.58 -9.96
N LEU A 395 -19.94 -5.44 -9.11
CA LEU A 395 -19.97 -5.90 -7.71
C LEU A 395 -20.99 -5.13 -6.87
N ASN A 396 -21.10 -3.82 -7.06
CA ASN A 396 -22.15 -3.02 -6.41
C ASN A 396 -23.55 -3.50 -6.81
N GLN A 397 -23.77 -3.76 -8.11
CA GLN A 397 -25.05 -4.28 -8.59
C GLN A 397 -25.34 -5.69 -8.04
N LEU A 398 -24.32 -6.56 -7.96
CA LEU A 398 -24.44 -7.90 -7.37
C LEU A 398 -24.75 -7.82 -5.88
N THR A 399 -24.09 -6.94 -5.14
CA THR A 399 -24.32 -6.72 -3.71
C THR A 399 -25.76 -6.30 -3.44
N GLU A 400 -26.27 -5.35 -4.23
CA GLU A 400 -27.67 -4.93 -4.15
C GLU A 400 -28.64 -6.09 -4.49
N SER A 401 -28.32 -6.88 -5.52
CA SER A 401 -29.14 -8.04 -5.91
C SER A 401 -29.18 -9.12 -4.82
N VAL A 402 -28.05 -9.39 -4.15
CA VAL A 402 -27.95 -10.35 -3.05
C VAL A 402 -28.73 -9.84 -1.84
N ARG A 403 -28.59 -8.55 -1.49
CA ARG A 403 -29.37 -7.91 -0.43
C ARG A 403 -30.88 -8.02 -0.70
N SER A 404 -31.31 -7.70 -1.92
CA SER A 404 -32.71 -7.82 -2.32
C SER A 404 -33.21 -9.27 -2.26
N THR A 405 -32.35 -10.24 -2.57
CA THR A 405 -32.69 -11.67 -2.47
C THR A 405 -32.90 -12.09 -1.01
N SER A 406 -32.03 -11.64 -0.10
CA SER A 406 -32.19 -11.87 1.34
C SER A 406 -33.51 -11.30 1.88
N GLU A 407 -33.84 -10.05 1.53
CA GLU A 407 -35.10 -9.41 1.93
C GLU A 407 -36.34 -10.10 1.34
N ARG A 408 -36.25 -10.60 0.10
CA ARG A 408 -37.33 -11.38 -0.54
C ARG A 408 -37.50 -12.74 0.13
N ALA A 409 -36.42 -13.39 0.52
CA ALA A 409 -36.44 -14.66 1.23
C ALA A 409 -37.08 -14.50 2.63
N GLU A 410 -36.76 -13.45 3.38
CA GLU A 410 -37.43 -13.17 4.65
C GLU A 410 -38.93 -12.90 4.49
N ARG A 411 -39.33 -12.12 3.47
CA ARG A 411 -40.75 -11.94 3.15
C ARG A 411 -41.46 -13.25 2.79
N ALA A 412 -40.80 -14.14 2.05
CA ALA A 412 -41.33 -15.46 1.72
C ALA A 412 -41.48 -16.36 2.96
N LYS A 413 -40.56 -16.26 3.91
CA LYS A 413 -40.62 -16.95 5.22
C LYS A 413 -41.82 -16.47 6.03
N GLU A 414 -42.02 -15.16 6.14
CA GLU A 414 -43.18 -14.58 6.84
C GLU A 414 -44.51 -14.97 6.18
N ALA A 415 -44.59 -14.91 4.84
CA ALA A 415 -45.78 -15.32 4.10
C ALA A 415 -46.10 -16.81 4.32
N SER A 416 -45.09 -17.67 4.30
CA SER A 416 -45.23 -19.10 4.59
C SER A 416 -45.72 -19.34 6.03
N ARG A 417 -45.21 -18.58 7.00
CA ARG A 417 -45.67 -18.66 8.40
C ARG A 417 -47.15 -18.26 8.53
N ALA A 418 -47.55 -17.16 7.88
CA ALA A 418 -48.93 -16.70 7.89
C ALA A 418 -49.88 -17.71 7.20
N ASN A 419 -49.45 -18.34 6.11
CA ASN A 419 -50.21 -19.42 5.47
C ASN A 419 -50.37 -20.64 6.37
N ARG A 420 -49.32 -21.01 7.11
CA ARG A 420 -49.37 -22.09 8.10
C ARG A 420 -50.41 -21.79 9.18
N GLU A 421 -50.36 -20.60 9.79
CA GLU A 421 -51.33 -20.17 10.81
C GLU A 421 -52.79 -20.23 10.29
N ARG A 422 -53.01 -19.83 9.03
CA ARG A 422 -54.34 -19.92 8.39
C ARG A 422 -54.77 -21.36 8.15
N ALA A 423 -53.87 -22.22 7.69
CA ALA A 423 -54.15 -23.63 7.46
C ALA A 423 -54.39 -24.38 8.78
N GLU A 424 -53.67 -24.06 9.86
CA GLU A 424 -53.90 -24.59 11.22
C GLU A 424 -55.31 -24.24 11.71
N HIS A 425 -55.73 -22.99 11.49
CA HIS A 425 -57.08 -22.55 11.82
C HIS A 425 -58.13 -23.28 10.97
N GLY A 426 -57.92 -23.37 9.64
CA GLY A 426 -58.80 -24.13 8.74
C GLY A 426 -58.93 -25.60 9.15
N ALA A 427 -57.83 -26.23 9.56
CA ALA A 427 -57.82 -27.62 10.02
C ALA A 427 -58.62 -27.78 11.33
N SER A 428 -58.57 -26.79 12.23
CA SER A 428 -59.43 -26.74 13.42
C SER A 428 -60.91 -26.71 13.04
N VAL A 429 -61.30 -25.82 12.12
CA VAL A 429 -62.69 -25.70 11.67
C VAL A 429 -63.19 -26.98 11.00
N MET A 430 -62.33 -27.66 10.21
CA MET A 430 -62.69 -28.96 9.62
C MET A 430 -62.88 -30.04 10.68
N ARG A 431 -62.05 -30.10 11.73
CA ARG A 431 -62.25 -31.02 12.86
C ARG A 431 -63.59 -30.78 13.57
N GLU A 432 -63.93 -29.52 13.84
CA GLU A 432 -65.23 -29.16 14.43
C GLU A 432 -66.41 -29.55 13.52
N ALA A 433 -66.26 -29.39 12.21
CA ALA A 433 -67.26 -29.80 11.23
C ALA A 433 -67.42 -31.33 11.16
N MET A 434 -66.32 -32.09 11.22
CA MET A 434 -66.36 -33.56 11.30
C MET A 434 -67.12 -34.01 12.55
N ASP A 435 -66.84 -33.42 13.70
CA ASP A 435 -67.53 -33.74 14.95
C ASP A 435 -69.04 -33.42 14.86
N ALA A 436 -69.40 -32.31 14.20
CA ALA A 436 -70.80 -31.97 13.97
C ALA A 436 -71.51 -32.99 13.06
N MET A 437 -70.87 -33.42 11.98
CA MET A 437 -71.43 -34.44 11.08
C MET A 437 -71.60 -35.79 11.78
N ALA A 438 -70.63 -36.21 12.59
CA ALA A 438 -70.72 -37.43 13.39
C ALA A 438 -71.93 -37.42 14.34
N ARG A 439 -72.20 -36.28 15.01
CA ARG A 439 -73.40 -36.13 15.85
C ARG A 439 -74.70 -36.18 15.05
N ILE A 440 -74.73 -35.63 13.83
CA ILE A 440 -75.91 -35.70 12.95
C ILE A 440 -76.16 -37.13 12.47
N GLU A 441 -75.10 -37.87 12.13
CA GLU A 441 -75.18 -39.28 11.75
C GLU A 441 -75.73 -40.13 12.92
N GLU A 442 -75.21 -39.92 14.13
CA GLU A 442 -75.72 -40.58 15.34
C GLU A 442 -77.21 -40.27 15.60
N SER A 443 -77.59 -39.00 15.52
CA SER A 443 -78.97 -38.54 15.68
C SER A 443 -79.90 -39.14 14.61
N SER A 444 -79.44 -39.26 13.36
CA SER A 444 -80.21 -39.87 12.27
C SER A 444 -80.43 -41.36 12.51
N GLY A 445 -79.42 -42.05 13.06
CA GLY A 445 -79.55 -43.44 13.52
C GLY A 445 -80.55 -43.60 14.67
N GLN A 446 -80.60 -42.65 15.62
CA GLN A 446 -81.62 -42.62 16.68
C GLN A 446 -83.03 -42.43 16.12
N ILE A 447 -83.21 -41.48 15.19
CA ILE A 447 -84.51 -41.25 14.53
C ILE A 447 -84.96 -42.51 13.78
N THR A 448 -84.08 -43.17 13.04
CA THR A 448 -84.39 -44.42 12.33
C THR A 448 -84.94 -45.50 13.27
N ARG A 449 -84.36 -45.63 14.48
CA ARG A 449 -84.87 -46.55 15.52
C ARG A 449 -86.25 -46.16 16.02
N ILE A 450 -86.51 -44.86 16.24
CA ILE A 450 -87.82 -44.37 16.66
C ILE A 450 -88.88 -44.66 15.60
N ILE A 451 -88.56 -44.44 14.32
CA ILE A 451 -89.47 -44.72 13.19
C ILE A 451 -89.78 -46.22 13.08
N ALA A 452 -88.82 -47.10 13.35
CA ALA A 452 -89.07 -48.54 13.45
C ALA A 452 -90.11 -48.87 14.54
N VAL A 453 -89.96 -48.30 15.74
CA VAL A 453 -90.93 -48.46 16.83
C VAL A 453 -92.31 -47.92 16.45
N ILE A 454 -92.40 -46.79 15.74
CA ILE A 454 -93.67 -46.24 15.27
C ILE A 454 -94.35 -47.16 14.25
N GLU A 455 -93.60 -47.73 13.31
CA GLU A 455 -94.15 -48.72 12.37
C GLU A 455 -94.65 -49.98 13.11
N ASP A 456 -93.92 -50.45 14.12
CA ASP A 456 -94.33 -51.58 14.96
C ASP A 456 -95.62 -51.28 15.73
N ILE A 457 -95.75 -50.07 16.32
CA ILE A 457 -96.97 -49.62 17.00
C ILE A 457 -98.13 -49.54 16.02
N ALA A 458 -97.92 -49.00 14.83
CA ALA A 458 -98.94 -48.93 13.78
C ALA A 458 -99.39 -50.33 13.35
N PHE A 459 -98.46 -51.28 13.19
CA PHE A 459 -98.76 -52.67 12.86
C PHE A 459 -99.56 -53.37 13.98
N GLN A 460 -99.15 -53.20 15.24
CA GLN A 460 -99.89 -53.72 16.40
C GLN A 460 -101.30 -53.12 16.51
N THR A 461 -101.44 -51.82 16.28
CA THR A 461 -102.74 -51.12 16.28
C THR A 461 -103.64 -51.62 15.16
N ASN A 462 -103.08 -51.86 13.98
CA ASN A 462 -103.81 -52.45 12.85
C ASN A 462 -104.32 -53.88 13.16
N LEU A 463 -103.52 -54.71 13.85
CA LEU A 463 -103.94 -56.04 14.31
C LEU A 463 -105.00 -55.97 15.42
N LEU A 464 -104.85 -55.06 16.39
CA LEU A 464 -105.85 -54.83 17.44
C LEU A 464 -107.19 -54.37 16.87
N ALA A 465 -107.16 -53.43 15.93
CA ALA A 465 -108.34 -52.94 15.23
C ALA A 465 -109.02 -54.04 14.40
N LEU A 466 -108.23 -54.91 13.75
CA LEU A 466 -108.76 -56.09 13.06
C LEU A 466 -109.47 -57.04 14.04
N ASN A 467 -108.83 -57.37 15.17
CA ASN A 467 -109.42 -58.24 16.19
C ASN A 467 -110.71 -57.64 16.76
N ALA A 468 -110.71 -56.34 17.05
CA ALA A 468 -111.90 -55.62 17.52
C ALA A 468 -113.02 -55.58 16.48
N GLY A 469 -112.68 -55.41 15.19
CA GLY A 469 -113.66 -55.46 14.10
C GLY A 469 -114.29 -56.83 13.93
N VAL A 470 -113.52 -57.92 14.12
CA VAL A 470 -114.02 -59.29 14.11
C VAL A 470 -114.98 -59.53 15.28
N GLU A 471 -114.62 -59.10 16.50
CA GLU A 471 -115.47 -59.29 17.68
C GLU A 471 -116.74 -58.41 17.62
N ALA A 472 -116.65 -57.20 17.06
CA ALA A 472 -117.80 -56.33 16.80
C ALA A 472 -118.77 -56.94 15.77
N ALA A 473 -118.26 -57.58 14.71
CA ALA A 473 -119.08 -58.32 13.75
C ALA A 473 -119.77 -59.53 14.40
N ARG A 474 -119.10 -60.18 15.37
CA ARG A 474 -119.63 -61.31 16.14
C ARG A 474 -120.78 -60.92 17.08
N ALA A 475 -120.78 -59.68 17.58
CA ALA A 475 -121.82 -59.13 18.44
C ALA A 475 -123.11 -58.68 17.69
N GLY A 476 -123.15 -58.77 16.36
CA GLY A 476 -124.35 -58.50 15.55
C GLY A 476 -124.82 -57.03 15.58
N GLU A 477 -126.13 -56.78 15.76
CA GLU A 477 -126.73 -55.44 15.75
C GLU A 477 -126.14 -54.50 16.84
N ALA A 478 -125.78 -55.03 18.01
CA ALA A 478 -125.21 -54.25 19.11
C ALA A 478 -123.75 -53.78 18.83
N GLY A 479 -123.05 -54.43 17.90
CA GLY A 479 -121.65 -54.16 17.56
C GLY A 479 -121.45 -53.19 16.39
N ARG A 480 -122.50 -52.77 15.66
CA ARG A 480 -122.37 -51.96 14.44
C ARG A 480 -121.52 -50.69 14.61
N GLY A 481 -121.72 -49.96 15.72
CA GLY A 481 -120.93 -48.75 16.02
C GLY A 481 -119.45 -49.05 16.25
N PHE A 482 -119.14 -50.16 16.92
CA PHE A 482 -117.77 -50.62 17.16
C PHE A 482 -117.09 -51.10 15.87
N THR A 483 -117.81 -51.72 14.94
CA THR A 483 -117.26 -52.13 13.64
C THR A 483 -116.77 -50.93 12.81
N VAL A 484 -117.53 -49.83 12.80
CA VAL A 484 -117.13 -48.60 12.11
C VAL A 484 -115.87 -48.00 12.75
N VAL A 485 -115.84 -47.88 14.07
CA VAL A 485 -114.66 -47.39 14.81
C VAL A 485 -113.44 -48.28 14.56
N ALA A 486 -113.60 -49.61 14.60
CA ALA A 486 -112.52 -50.55 14.31
C ALA A 486 -111.99 -50.40 12.88
N SER A 487 -112.85 -50.16 11.89
CA SER A 487 -112.42 -49.92 10.51
C SER A 487 -111.66 -48.59 10.34
N GLU A 488 -112.09 -47.54 11.05
CA GLU A 488 -111.44 -46.22 11.01
C GLU A 488 -110.06 -46.27 11.70
N VAL A 489 -109.97 -46.91 12.87
CA VAL A 489 -108.70 -47.12 13.58
C VAL A 489 -107.74 -47.96 12.72
N ARG A 490 -108.25 -48.96 12.00
CA ARG A 490 -107.44 -49.77 11.08
C ARG A 490 -106.88 -48.92 9.93
N LEU A 491 -107.72 -48.10 9.30
CA LEU A 491 -107.30 -47.21 8.22
C LEU A 491 -106.27 -46.17 8.70
N LEU A 492 -106.47 -45.63 9.91
CA LEU A 492 -105.52 -44.71 10.55
C LEU A 492 -104.17 -45.39 10.83
N ALA A 493 -104.19 -46.62 11.32
CA ALA A 493 -102.98 -47.41 11.56
C ALA A 493 -102.22 -47.74 10.26
N GLN A 494 -102.94 -48.05 9.17
CA GLN A 494 -102.32 -48.22 7.84
C GLN A 494 -101.68 -46.93 7.34
N ARG A 495 -102.38 -45.79 7.44
CA ARG A 495 -101.80 -44.47 7.10
C ARG A 495 -100.57 -44.14 7.93
N ALA A 496 -100.60 -44.41 9.25
CA ALA A 496 -99.46 -44.18 10.13
C ALA A 496 -98.24 -45.03 9.74
N SER A 497 -98.44 -46.29 9.35
CA SER A 497 -97.38 -47.18 8.86
C SER A 497 -96.80 -46.71 7.53
N GLU A 498 -97.64 -46.24 6.60
CA GLU A 498 -97.22 -45.67 5.32
C GLU A 498 -96.39 -44.40 5.52
N SER A 499 -96.86 -43.46 6.33
CA SER A 499 -96.09 -42.25 6.68
C SER A 499 -94.79 -42.57 7.41
N ALA A 500 -94.77 -43.57 8.31
CA ALA A 500 -93.54 -44.01 8.97
C ALA A 500 -92.51 -44.55 7.96
N ARG A 501 -92.93 -45.32 6.95
CA ARG A 501 -92.04 -45.78 5.86
C ARG A 501 -91.50 -44.62 5.04
N GLU A 502 -92.34 -43.65 4.70
CA GLU A 502 -91.92 -42.48 3.93
C GLU A 502 -90.88 -41.65 4.70
N ILE A 503 -91.10 -41.41 5.99
CA ILE A 503 -90.12 -40.75 6.86
C ILE A 503 -88.83 -41.57 6.96
N ARG A 504 -88.92 -42.90 7.08
CA ARG A 504 -87.72 -43.76 7.09
C ARG A 504 -86.89 -43.59 5.82
N ASN A 505 -87.54 -43.56 4.66
CA ASN A 505 -86.84 -43.38 3.39
C ASN A 505 -86.11 -42.03 3.34
N LEU A 506 -86.77 -40.94 3.73
CA LEU A 506 -86.17 -39.60 3.80
C LEU A 506 -84.99 -39.52 4.78
N ILE A 507 -85.09 -40.18 5.94
CA ILE A 507 -84.00 -40.23 6.93
C ILE A 507 -82.84 -41.10 6.43
N SER A 508 -83.13 -42.20 5.74
CA SER A 508 -82.11 -43.05 5.12
C SER A 508 -81.34 -42.28 4.04
N GLU A 509 -82.03 -41.52 3.21
CA GLU A 509 -81.41 -40.64 2.21
C GLU A 509 -80.58 -39.54 2.88
N SER A 510 -81.11 -38.90 3.93
CA SER A 510 -80.38 -37.88 4.70
C SER A 510 -79.10 -38.46 5.34
N THR A 511 -79.16 -39.69 5.86
CA THR A 511 -77.99 -40.37 6.45
C THR A 511 -76.91 -40.61 5.39
N ALA A 512 -77.30 -41.03 4.18
CA ALA A 512 -76.36 -41.19 3.07
C ALA A 512 -75.71 -39.86 2.65
N GLN A 513 -76.47 -38.76 2.64
CA GLN A 513 -75.95 -37.42 2.36
C GLN A 513 -74.95 -36.95 3.43
N VAL A 514 -75.26 -37.20 4.72
CA VAL A 514 -74.35 -36.87 5.83
C VAL A 514 -73.06 -37.68 5.78
N ALA A 515 -73.13 -38.98 5.46
CA ALA A 515 -71.95 -39.82 5.29
C ALA A 515 -71.05 -39.31 4.15
N ASN A 516 -71.64 -38.91 3.02
CA ASN A 516 -70.92 -38.29 1.91
C ASN A 516 -70.29 -36.95 2.31
N GLY A 517 -71.04 -36.09 3.03
CA GLY A 517 -70.54 -34.83 3.57
C GLY A 517 -69.36 -35.04 4.53
N SER A 518 -69.43 -36.05 5.40
CA SER A 518 -68.36 -36.43 6.31
C SER A 518 -67.08 -36.84 5.57
N ASP A 519 -67.20 -37.64 4.50
CA ASP A 519 -66.05 -38.02 3.66
C ASP A 519 -65.41 -36.80 2.99
N LEU A 520 -66.21 -35.87 2.45
CA LEU A 520 -65.71 -34.63 1.85
C LEU A 520 -64.94 -33.78 2.87
N VAL A 521 -65.49 -33.57 4.08
CA VAL A 521 -64.81 -32.80 5.13
C VAL A 521 -63.51 -33.48 5.55
N LYS A 522 -63.50 -34.81 5.69
CA LYS A 522 -62.29 -35.59 6.03
C LYS A 522 -61.20 -35.41 4.96
N ARG A 523 -61.57 -35.48 3.68
CA ARG A 523 -60.64 -35.25 2.56
C ARG A 523 -60.11 -33.81 2.55
N SER A 524 -60.97 -32.83 2.78
CA SER A 524 -60.55 -31.43 2.92
C SER A 524 -59.58 -31.21 4.09
N GLY A 525 -59.79 -31.89 5.22
CA GLY A 525 -58.86 -31.92 6.34
C GLY A 525 -57.47 -32.45 5.94
N GLY A 526 -57.42 -33.57 5.20
CA GLY A 526 -56.16 -34.11 4.68
C GLY A 526 -55.41 -33.15 3.75
N THR A 527 -56.12 -32.44 2.87
CA THR A 527 -55.50 -31.42 2.00
C THR A 527 -54.93 -30.24 2.80
N LEU A 528 -55.56 -29.86 3.92
CA LEU A 528 -55.02 -28.83 4.80
C LEU A 528 -53.73 -29.29 5.50
N ASP A 529 -53.63 -30.56 5.89
CA ASP A 529 -52.40 -31.14 6.44
C ASP A 529 -51.26 -31.11 5.39
N GLU A 530 -51.55 -31.40 4.13
CA GLU A 530 -50.57 -31.28 3.03
C GLU A 530 -50.10 -29.81 2.87
N ILE A 531 -51.03 -28.84 2.89
CA ILE A 531 -50.69 -27.41 2.82
C ILE A 531 -49.79 -27.00 3.99
N LEU A 532 -50.05 -27.50 5.20
CA LEU A 532 -49.23 -27.24 6.38
C LEU A 532 -47.79 -27.74 6.19
N GLN A 533 -47.64 -28.95 5.65
CA GLN A 533 -46.32 -29.51 5.36
C GLN A 533 -45.58 -28.68 4.31
N THR A 534 -46.21 -28.35 3.18
CA THR A 534 -45.59 -27.55 2.12
C THR A 534 -45.23 -26.14 2.60
N ALA A 535 -46.07 -25.51 3.43
CA ALA A 535 -45.75 -24.20 4.02
C ALA A 535 -44.54 -24.26 4.96
N GLN A 536 -44.38 -25.36 5.70
CA GLN A 536 -43.21 -25.58 6.56
C GLN A 536 -41.93 -25.77 5.73
N GLU A 537 -42.00 -26.57 4.66
CA GLU A 537 -40.87 -26.77 3.73
C GLU A 537 -40.47 -25.46 3.04
N ALA A 538 -41.44 -24.67 2.55
CA ALA A 538 -41.20 -23.36 1.96
C ALA A 538 -40.56 -22.37 2.95
N SER A 539 -41.00 -22.39 4.22
CA SER A 539 -40.38 -21.57 5.28
C SER A 539 -38.93 -21.98 5.56
N SER A 540 -38.61 -23.29 5.51
CA SER A 540 -37.24 -23.78 5.70
C SER A 540 -36.33 -23.32 4.56
N LEU A 541 -36.76 -23.55 3.32
CA LEU A 541 -36.04 -23.14 2.12
C LEU A 541 -35.79 -21.63 2.09
N ALA A 542 -36.79 -20.83 2.45
CA ALA A 542 -36.64 -19.38 2.54
C ALA A 542 -35.59 -18.98 3.59
N SER A 543 -35.53 -19.68 4.73
CA SER A 543 -34.52 -19.43 5.77
C SER A 543 -33.11 -19.80 5.31
N GLU A 544 -32.95 -20.88 4.56
CA GLU A 544 -31.68 -21.31 3.97
C GLU A 544 -31.19 -20.31 2.92
N ILE A 545 -32.08 -19.83 2.03
CA ILE A 545 -31.77 -18.80 1.04
C ILE A 545 -31.36 -17.50 1.73
N ALA A 546 -32.09 -17.06 2.76
CA ALA A 546 -31.75 -15.84 3.50
C ALA A 546 -30.35 -15.92 4.14
N SER A 547 -30.03 -17.08 4.72
CA SER A 547 -28.71 -17.33 5.33
C SER A 547 -27.59 -17.36 4.28
N ALA A 548 -27.79 -18.07 3.17
CA ALA A 548 -26.82 -18.14 2.08
C ALA A 548 -26.60 -16.77 1.42
N ALA A 549 -27.66 -15.98 1.23
CA ALA A 549 -27.56 -14.62 0.71
C ALA A 549 -26.81 -13.69 1.68
N HIS A 550 -26.99 -13.87 3.00
CA HIS A 550 -26.23 -13.12 3.99
C HIS A 550 -24.73 -13.45 3.94
N GLU A 551 -24.37 -14.72 3.84
CA GLU A 551 -22.98 -15.16 3.69
C GLU A 551 -22.36 -14.66 2.37
N GLN A 552 -23.12 -14.68 1.27
CA GLN A 552 -22.70 -14.10 -0.01
C GLN A 552 -22.45 -12.59 0.09
N ALA A 553 -23.28 -11.85 0.84
CA ALA A 553 -23.09 -10.42 1.03
C ALA A 553 -21.76 -10.12 1.76
N ILE A 554 -21.44 -10.91 2.80
CA ILE A 554 -20.15 -10.82 3.50
C ILE A 554 -18.99 -11.11 2.54
N GLY A 555 -19.09 -12.18 1.74
CA GLY A 555 -18.07 -12.52 0.76
C GLY A 555 -17.88 -11.43 -0.32
N LEU A 556 -18.96 -10.76 -0.74
CA LEU A 556 -18.87 -9.65 -1.69
C LEU A 556 -18.22 -8.40 -1.09
N GLU A 557 -18.34 -8.17 0.22
CA GLU A 557 -17.65 -7.08 0.92
C GLU A 557 -16.13 -7.30 0.96
N GLU A 558 -15.69 -8.55 1.18
CA GLU A 558 -14.26 -8.92 1.08
C GLU A 558 -13.74 -8.74 -0.35
N VAL A 559 -14.49 -9.18 -1.36
CA VAL A 559 -14.13 -8.99 -2.77
C VAL A 559 -14.03 -7.50 -3.13
N THR A 560 -14.95 -6.68 -2.63
CA THR A 560 -14.95 -5.22 -2.84
C THR A 560 -13.69 -4.59 -2.24
N THR A 561 -13.30 -5.01 -1.03
CA THR A 561 -12.04 -4.58 -0.39
C THR A 561 -10.82 -5.00 -1.22
N GLY A 562 -10.85 -6.22 -1.77
CA GLY A 562 -9.81 -6.72 -2.68
C GLY A 562 -9.68 -5.89 -3.96
N VAL A 563 -10.81 -5.49 -4.57
CA VAL A 563 -10.82 -4.61 -5.75
C VAL A 563 -10.24 -3.24 -5.44
N ASN A 564 -10.56 -2.65 -4.29
CA ASN A 564 -9.95 -1.38 -3.87
C ASN A 564 -8.43 -1.49 -3.68
N THR A 565 -7.95 -2.61 -3.16
CA THR A 565 -6.51 -2.88 -3.03
C THR A 565 -5.84 -3.01 -4.41
N LEU A 566 -6.50 -3.68 -5.36
CA LEU A 566 -6.02 -3.78 -6.74
C LEU A 566 -5.97 -2.42 -7.42
N ASP A 567 -6.97 -1.56 -7.21
CA ASP A 567 -6.98 -0.19 -7.73
C ASP A 567 -5.80 0.63 -7.21
N GLN A 568 -5.51 0.55 -5.90
CA GLN A 568 -4.35 1.21 -5.31
C GLN A 568 -3.02 0.71 -5.93
N VAL A 569 -2.86 -0.59 -6.11
CA VAL A 569 -1.66 -1.17 -6.75
C VAL A 569 -1.58 -0.77 -8.22
N THR A 570 -2.70 -0.70 -8.93
CA THR A 570 -2.74 -0.25 -10.33
C THR A 570 -2.32 1.21 -10.46
N GLN A 571 -2.78 2.10 -9.57
CA GLN A 571 -2.33 3.49 -9.51
C GLN A 571 -0.85 3.60 -9.16
N GLN A 572 -0.36 2.78 -8.22
CA GLN A 572 1.05 2.72 -7.89
C GLN A 572 1.90 2.26 -9.07
N ASN A 573 1.44 1.27 -9.84
CA ASN A 573 2.14 0.80 -11.05
C ASN A 573 2.24 1.90 -12.10
N ALA A 574 1.17 2.69 -12.30
CA ALA A 574 1.21 3.85 -13.19
C ALA A 574 2.25 4.88 -12.72
N ALA A 575 2.25 5.23 -11.43
CA ALA A 575 3.22 6.16 -10.87
C ALA A 575 4.67 5.67 -10.99
N VAL A 576 4.92 4.39 -10.71
CA VAL A 576 6.25 3.78 -10.87
C VAL A 576 6.67 3.74 -12.34
N ALA A 577 5.75 3.51 -13.27
CA ALA A 577 6.03 3.58 -14.70
C ALA A 577 6.43 5.00 -15.13
N GLU A 578 5.73 6.03 -14.65
CA GLU A 578 6.09 7.44 -14.91
C GLU A 578 7.47 7.80 -14.33
N GLU A 579 7.76 7.38 -13.10
CA GLU A 579 9.06 7.60 -12.46
C GLU A 579 10.20 6.90 -13.21
N ALA A 580 9.99 5.63 -13.59
CA ALA A 580 10.95 4.85 -14.36
C ALA A 580 11.21 5.47 -15.74
N ASN A 581 10.17 5.99 -16.39
CA ASN A 581 10.29 6.69 -17.66
C ASN A 581 11.12 7.99 -17.53
N ALA A 582 10.85 8.78 -16.49
CA ALA A 582 11.62 10.01 -16.21
C ALA A 582 13.10 9.71 -15.91
N ALA A 583 13.37 8.66 -15.12
CA ALA A 583 14.72 8.21 -14.82
C ALA A 583 15.45 7.71 -16.09
N ALA A 584 14.77 6.93 -16.93
CA ALA A 584 15.32 6.45 -18.19
C ALA A 584 15.61 7.59 -19.17
N ALA A 585 14.72 8.57 -19.29
CA ALA A 585 14.95 9.77 -20.11
C ALA A 585 16.19 10.56 -19.63
N THR A 586 16.39 10.64 -18.31
CA THR A 586 17.59 11.28 -17.74
C THR A 586 18.86 10.49 -18.07
N LEU A 587 18.84 9.16 -17.93
CA LEU A 587 19.97 8.30 -18.27
C LEU A 587 20.31 8.35 -19.77
N LEU A 588 19.28 8.38 -20.62
CA LEU A 588 19.40 8.56 -22.05
C LEU A 588 20.15 9.85 -22.39
N ALA A 589 19.69 10.98 -21.85
CA ALA A 589 20.35 12.28 -22.05
C ALA A 589 21.80 12.28 -21.56
N ARG A 590 22.09 11.69 -20.39
CA ARG A 590 23.46 11.58 -19.86
C ARG A 590 24.37 10.70 -20.72
N ALA A 591 23.82 9.62 -21.28
CA ALA A 591 24.57 8.75 -22.17
C ALA A 591 24.87 9.46 -23.50
N GLU A 592 23.94 10.24 -24.04
CA GLU A 592 24.13 11.06 -25.24
C GLU A 592 25.16 12.19 -25.02
N ASP A 593 25.10 12.88 -23.87
CA ASP A 593 26.11 13.87 -23.47
C ASP A 593 27.50 13.24 -23.41
N LEU A 594 27.63 12.05 -22.81
CA LEU A 594 28.90 11.33 -22.69
C LEU A 594 29.42 10.88 -24.06
N ILE A 595 28.56 10.33 -24.93
CA ILE A 595 28.94 9.97 -26.30
C ILE A 595 29.41 11.21 -27.07
N THR A 596 28.73 12.34 -26.91
CA THR A 596 29.10 13.60 -27.55
C THR A 596 30.45 14.11 -27.07
N ALA A 597 30.70 14.07 -25.75
CA ALA A 597 31.99 14.45 -25.17
C ALA A 597 33.14 13.54 -25.65
N LEU A 598 32.87 12.25 -25.86
CA LEU A 598 33.86 11.28 -26.35
C LEU A 598 34.16 11.42 -27.85
N ASN A 599 33.31 12.08 -28.64
CA ASN A 599 33.56 12.33 -30.06
C ASN A 599 34.78 13.25 -30.31
N GLY A 600 35.21 14.01 -29.30
CA GLY A 600 36.46 14.79 -29.35
C GLY A 600 37.73 13.93 -29.35
N PHE A 601 37.62 12.62 -29.09
CA PHE A 601 38.75 11.70 -29.14
C PHE A 601 38.73 10.86 -30.42
N HIS A 602 39.78 10.95 -31.23
CA HIS A 602 39.96 10.11 -32.41
C HIS A 602 40.60 8.79 -32.01
N LEU A 603 39.88 7.69 -32.25
CA LEU A 603 40.31 6.34 -31.89
C LEU A 603 40.68 5.53 -33.14
N THR A 604 41.63 4.60 -32.98
CA THR A 604 42.09 3.72 -34.06
C THR A 604 40.95 2.80 -34.48
N GLY A 605 40.58 2.82 -35.76
CA GLY A 605 39.41 2.10 -36.31
C GLY A 605 38.21 2.98 -36.66
N GLN A 606 38.34 4.31 -36.59
CA GLN A 606 37.25 5.25 -36.87
C GLN A 606 37.26 5.84 -38.31
N GLY A 607 38.14 5.37 -39.19
CA GLY A 607 38.03 5.55 -40.65
C GLY A 607 37.65 4.23 -41.32
N ASP A 608 36.61 4.23 -42.15
CA ASP A 608 36.11 3.12 -43.00
C ASP A 608 35.05 2.14 -42.47
N ALA A 609 34.40 2.38 -41.32
CA ALA A 609 33.22 1.60 -40.91
C ALA A 609 31.88 2.37 -40.92
N ALA A 610 31.89 3.65 -41.33
CA ALA A 610 30.68 4.38 -41.67
C ALA A 610 30.58 4.44 -43.20
N VAL A 611 29.44 3.99 -43.75
CA VAL A 611 29.12 3.85 -45.18
C VAL A 611 29.55 2.52 -45.83
N LYS A 612 29.00 1.40 -45.35
CA LYS A 612 28.49 0.28 -46.19
C LYS A 612 27.80 -0.76 -45.31
N GLY A 613 26.47 -0.86 -45.43
CA GLY A 613 25.75 -1.99 -44.82
C GLY A 613 24.37 -1.73 -44.25
N GLN A 614 23.58 -0.78 -44.76
CA GLN A 614 22.12 -0.94 -44.66
C GLN A 614 21.68 -2.00 -45.68
N ALA A 615 21.92 -3.26 -45.36
CA ALA A 615 21.14 -4.37 -45.89
C ALA A 615 20.03 -4.65 -44.87
N LYS A 616 18.79 -4.34 -45.26
CA LYS A 616 17.56 -4.68 -44.54
C LYS A 616 17.61 -6.15 -44.09
N ALA A 617 17.86 -6.40 -42.81
CA ALA A 617 17.56 -7.68 -42.20
C ALA A 617 16.06 -7.72 -41.91
N LYS A 618 15.35 -8.63 -42.59
CA LYS A 618 13.97 -9.01 -42.26
C LYS A 618 13.90 -9.43 -40.78
N PRO A 619 12.88 -9.04 -40.02
CA PRO A 619 12.66 -9.62 -38.70
C PRO A 619 12.32 -11.11 -38.87
N ARG A 620 13.09 -11.98 -38.21
CA ARG A 620 12.71 -13.37 -37.96
C ARG A 620 11.67 -13.37 -36.85
N THR A 621 10.40 -13.34 -37.23
CA THR A 621 9.34 -13.92 -36.41
C THR A 621 9.50 -15.43 -36.44
N ASP A 622 9.89 -16.03 -35.33
CA ASP A 622 9.54 -17.41 -34.96
C ASP A 622 9.86 -17.61 -33.47
N MET A 623 8.92 -17.23 -32.61
CA MET A 623 8.57 -18.04 -31.45
C MET A 623 7.05 -18.12 -31.39
N ALA A 624 6.59 -19.37 -31.42
CA ALA A 624 5.19 -19.76 -31.49
C ALA A 624 4.42 -19.32 -30.24
N ALA A 625 3.30 -18.63 -30.46
CA ALA A 625 2.12 -18.71 -29.61
C ALA A 625 0.95 -19.10 -30.53
N LYS A 626 0.64 -20.39 -30.54
CA LYS A 626 -0.72 -20.85 -30.85
C LYS A 626 -1.56 -20.49 -29.62
N ASP A 627 -2.53 -19.62 -29.79
CA ASP A 627 -3.95 -19.95 -29.62
C ASP A 627 -4.78 -18.69 -29.90
N GLY A 628 -5.77 -18.86 -30.76
CA GLY A 628 -6.52 -17.76 -31.34
C GLY A 628 -7.67 -17.32 -30.48
N HIS A 629 -7.87 -16.00 -30.40
CA HIS A 629 -9.20 -15.43 -30.36
C HIS A 629 -9.25 -14.20 -31.29
N HIS A 630 -10.24 -14.23 -32.18
CA HIS A 630 -10.58 -13.16 -33.11
C HIS A 630 -10.83 -11.84 -32.35
N ALA A 631 -10.05 -10.81 -32.66
CA ALA A 631 -10.43 -9.42 -32.42
C ALA A 631 -10.45 -8.69 -33.76
N LEU A 632 -11.63 -8.22 -34.16
CA LEU A 632 -11.83 -7.35 -35.32
C LEU A 632 -11.24 -5.96 -35.05
N PRO A 633 -10.70 -5.26 -36.05
CA PRO A 633 -10.14 -3.93 -35.85
C PRO A 633 -11.25 -2.87 -35.88
N TYR A 634 -11.36 -2.07 -34.81
CA TYR A 634 -12.02 -0.78 -34.85
C TYR A 634 -10.99 0.31 -34.53
N GLY A 635 -10.43 0.88 -35.59
CA GLY A 635 -9.76 2.17 -35.56
C GLY A 635 -10.66 3.23 -36.19
N ALA A 636 -10.57 4.44 -35.63
CA ALA A 636 -11.08 5.72 -36.14
C ALA A 636 -12.58 6.04 -35.91
N ARG A 637 -12.87 6.64 -34.74
CA ARG A 637 -13.74 7.84 -34.66
C ARG A 637 -13.56 8.61 -33.35
N ALA A 638 -12.37 9.16 -33.13
CA ALA A 638 -12.19 10.25 -32.18
C ALA A 638 -12.32 11.57 -32.93
N GLU A 639 -13.56 12.03 -33.15
CA GLU A 639 -13.90 13.45 -33.30
C GLU A 639 -15.42 13.60 -33.40
N LYS A 640 -15.96 14.45 -32.51
CA LYS A 640 -17.38 14.83 -32.33
C LYS A 640 -18.28 13.83 -31.60
N LEU A 641 -18.32 13.95 -30.28
CA LEU A 641 -19.52 13.70 -29.46
C LEU A 641 -19.38 14.38 -28.08
N GLY A 642 -19.23 15.70 -28.09
CA GLY A 642 -19.75 16.52 -27.00
C GLY A 642 -21.24 16.75 -27.26
N SER A 643 -22.09 16.56 -26.25
CA SER A 643 -23.57 16.66 -26.31
C SER A 643 -24.33 15.38 -26.73
N ALA A 644 -24.34 14.36 -25.87
CA ALA A 644 -25.43 13.38 -25.78
C ALA A 644 -25.37 12.59 -24.46
N LYS A 645 -25.54 13.28 -23.31
CA LYS A 645 -25.52 12.61 -21.99
C LYS A 645 -26.91 12.31 -21.39
N ASP A 646 -28.01 12.77 -21.97
CA ASP A 646 -29.33 12.67 -21.31
C ASP A 646 -30.38 11.77 -21.98
N GLN A 647 -30.14 11.20 -23.17
CA GLN A 647 -31.19 10.47 -23.91
C GLN A 647 -31.12 8.93 -23.82
N LYS A 648 -30.02 8.35 -23.32
CA LYS A 648 -29.79 6.88 -23.36
C LYS A 648 -30.09 6.12 -22.07
N SER A 649 -30.39 6.81 -20.97
CA SER A 649 -30.78 6.17 -19.70
C SER A 649 -32.27 5.79 -19.63
N GLN A 650 -33.11 6.31 -20.52
CA GLN A 650 -34.56 6.01 -20.54
C GLN A 650 -34.92 4.76 -21.37
N ASP A 651 -34.12 4.40 -22.38
CA ASP A 651 -34.48 3.35 -23.35
C ASP A 651 -34.27 1.91 -22.82
N TRP A 652 -33.33 1.73 -21.87
CA TRP A 652 -33.11 0.43 -21.21
C TRP A 652 -34.20 0.09 -20.17
N GLY A 653 -34.95 1.08 -19.70
CA GLY A 653 -36.02 0.89 -18.72
C GLY A 653 -37.32 0.35 -19.31
N GLU A 654 -37.63 0.67 -20.58
CA GLU A 654 -38.87 0.22 -21.24
C GLU A 654 -38.72 -1.17 -21.88
N ALA A 655 -37.55 -1.49 -22.44
CA ALA A 655 -37.26 -2.81 -23.00
C ALA A 655 -37.26 -3.93 -21.93
N ALA A 656 -36.78 -3.62 -20.71
CA ALA A 656 -36.80 -4.56 -19.59
C ALA A 656 -38.21 -4.76 -18.98
N ARG A 657 -39.07 -3.73 -19.03
CA ARG A 657 -40.48 -3.84 -18.56
C ARG A 657 -41.37 -4.61 -19.54
N ALA A 658 -41.09 -4.55 -20.84
CA ALA A 658 -41.85 -5.29 -21.85
C ALA A 658 -41.58 -6.81 -21.83
N ALA A 659 -40.38 -7.24 -21.40
CA ALA A 659 -40.00 -8.66 -21.32
C ALA A 659 -40.59 -9.39 -20.10
N LEU A 660 -41.04 -8.66 -19.07
CA LEU A 660 -41.57 -9.24 -17.83
C LEU A 660 -43.11 -9.43 -17.81
N LEU A 661 -43.82 -8.96 -18.84
CA LEU A 661 -45.29 -8.97 -18.88
C LEU A 661 -45.92 -9.96 -19.86
N ASN A 662 -45.12 -10.70 -20.65
CA ASN A 662 -45.64 -11.69 -21.61
C ASN A 662 -44.90 -13.02 -21.48
N GLY A 663 -45.57 -14.05 -20.96
CA GLY A 663 -45.03 -15.42 -20.95
C GLY A 663 -45.67 -16.37 -19.95
N SER A 664 -47.00 -16.42 -19.92
CA SER A 664 -47.74 -17.61 -19.44
C SER A 664 -47.69 -18.71 -20.51
N ASP A 665 -47.66 -19.97 -20.05
CA ASP A 665 -47.67 -21.25 -20.79
C ASP A 665 -46.32 -21.77 -21.32
N VAL A 666 -45.79 -22.84 -20.69
CA VAL A 666 -45.98 -24.25 -21.11
C VAL A 666 -45.09 -25.15 -20.23
N MET A 667 -45.73 -26.13 -19.59
CA MET A 667 -45.13 -27.31 -18.96
C MET A 667 -44.37 -28.17 -19.98
N ALA A 668 -43.10 -28.47 -19.73
CA ALA A 668 -42.44 -29.72 -20.16
C ALA A 668 -41.13 -29.95 -19.40
N ASP A 669 -41.08 -31.06 -18.68
CA ASP A 669 -39.96 -31.61 -17.92
C ASP A 669 -38.89 -32.23 -18.85
N PRO A 670 -37.57 -32.05 -18.61
CA PRO A 670 -36.57 -32.93 -19.18
C PRO A 670 -35.87 -33.78 -18.11
N ALA A 671 -35.88 -35.09 -18.37
CA ALA A 671 -35.21 -36.15 -17.61
C ALA A 671 -33.70 -35.90 -17.35
N PRO A 672 -33.12 -36.48 -16.29
CA PRO A 672 -31.72 -36.25 -15.92
C PRO A 672 -30.74 -37.00 -16.85
N PRO A 673 -29.54 -36.46 -17.10
CA PRO A 673 -28.56 -37.09 -17.99
C PRO A 673 -27.85 -38.28 -17.33
N GLN A 674 -27.66 -39.33 -18.13
CA GLN A 674 -26.92 -40.54 -17.79
C GLN A 674 -25.40 -40.27 -17.73
N MET A 675 -24.76 -40.71 -16.65
CA MET A 675 -23.31 -40.72 -16.49
C MET A 675 -22.68 -41.77 -17.42
N GLN A 676 -21.76 -41.34 -18.28
CA GLN A 676 -20.84 -42.22 -18.99
C GLN A 676 -19.56 -42.40 -18.17
N ASP A 677 -19.21 -43.66 -17.96
CA ASP A 677 -18.00 -44.17 -17.31
C ASP A 677 -16.75 -43.87 -18.16
N HIS A 678 -15.84 -43.08 -17.59
CA HIS A 678 -14.46 -42.99 -18.04
C HIS A 678 -13.50 -43.20 -16.87
N GLY A 679 -13.09 -44.45 -16.69
CA GLY A 679 -11.68 -44.84 -16.75
C GLY A 679 -10.70 -44.12 -15.81
N THR A 680 -10.37 -44.81 -14.73
CA THR A 680 -9.18 -44.67 -13.87
C THR A 680 -7.96 -43.98 -14.50
N LYS A 681 -7.58 -42.80 -13.98
CA LYS A 681 -6.21 -42.29 -13.98
C LYS A 681 -5.89 -41.60 -12.64
N GLN A 682 -4.62 -41.70 -12.28
CA GLN A 682 -4.02 -41.55 -10.95
C GLN A 682 -4.25 -40.19 -10.25
N ALA A 683 -4.36 -40.25 -8.93
CA ALA A 683 -4.40 -39.11 -8.03
C ALA A 683 -3.05 -38.36 -7.99
N PRO A 684 -3.04 -37.01 -7.89
CA PRO A 684 -1.84 -36.27 -7.51
C PRO A 684 -1.67 -36.26 -5.97
N GLU A 685 -0.45 -36.52 -5.53
CA GLU A 685 0.01 -36.49 -4.14
C GLU A 685 -0.14 -35.11 -3.49
N LYS A 686 -0.34 -35.12 -2.16
CA LYS A 686 -0.33 -33.93 -1.28
C LYS A 686 1.02 -33.18 -1.39
N PRO A 687 1.03 -31.84 -1.36
CA PRO A 687 2.28 -31.09 -1.23
C PRO A 687 2.86 -31.27 0.18
N GLU A 688 4.12 -31.69 0.20
CA GLU A 688 4.98 -31.87 1.36
C GLU A 688 5.35 -30.51 1.98
N ILE A 689 5.14 -30.38 3.29
CA ILE A 689 5.46 -29.18 4.07
C ILE A 689 6.98 -29.12 4.25
N ILE A 690 7.62 -28.14 3.63
CA ILE A 690 9.05 -27.86 3.84
C ILE A 690 9.22 -27.18 5.21
N PRO A 691 9.97 -27.77 6.17
CA PRO A 691 10.26 -27.10 7.43
C PRO A 691 11.26 -25.97 7.22
N THR A 692 10.88 -24.77 7.61
CA THR A 692 11.73 -23.57 7.62
C THR A 692 12.90 -23.77 8.61
N PRO A 693 14.16 -23.43 8.26
CA PRO A 693 15.27 -23.55 9.19
C PRO A 693 15.16 -22.50 10.31
N GLN A 694 15.15 -22.98 11.55
CA GLN A 694 15.22 -22.14 12.74
C GLN A 694 16.52 -21.33 12.76
N ARG A 695 16.41 -20.00 12.83
CA ARG A 695 17.54 -19.12 13.13
C ARG A 695 17.89 -19.24 14.62
N PRO A 696 19.16 -19.44 14.99
CA PRO A 696 19.55 -19.53 16.39
C PRO A 696 19.46 -18.17 17.08
N TYR A 697 18.92 -18.21 18.29
CA TYR A 697 18.92 -17.15 19.30
C TYR A 697 20.36 -16.62 19.51
N LEU A 698 20.56 -15.32 19.32
CA LEU A 698 21.71 -14.63 19.89
C LEU A 698 21.41 -14.35 21.37
N GLN A 699 22.16 -15.05 22.21
CA GLN A 699 22.28 -14.84 23.64
C GLN A 699 22.70 -13.40 23.93
N ARG A 700 21.90 -12.74 24.76
CA ARG A 700 22.18 -11.43 25.35
C ARG A 700 23.17 -11.66 26.50
N GLU A 701 24.45 -11.37 26.26
CA GLU A 701 25.41 -11.23 27.37
C GLU A 701 25.18 -9.89 28.06
N ALA A 702 24.93 -9.98 29.37
CA ALA A 702 24.95 -8.85 30.28
C ALA A 702 26.40 -8.36 30.42
N SER A 703 26.64 -7.09 30.10
CA SER A 703 27.76 -6.35 30.69
C SER A 703 27.34 -4.92 31.05
N THR A 704 27.40 -4.70 32.36
CA THR A 704 27.61 -3.45 33.10
C THR A 704 28.14 -2.26 32.32
N GLY A 705 27.56 -1.08 32.56
CA GLY A 705 28.22 0.19 32.28
C GLY A 705 27.25 1.36 32.16
N GLY A 706 26.77 1.86 33.29
CA GLY A 706 26.10 3.16 33.33
C GLY A 706 27.08 4.28 32.98
N VAL A 707 26.69 5.17 32.09
CA VAL A 707 27.32 6.47 31.91
C VAL A 707 26.22 7.50 31.70
N VAL A 708 26.08 8.35 32.71
CA VAL A 708 25.34 9.61 32.71
C VAL A 708 26.00 10.54 31.69
N TRP A 709 25.21 11.17 30.82
CA TRP A 709 25.65 12.32 30.03
C TRP A 709 24.79 13.52 30.39
N GLU A 710 25.36 14.39 31.23
CA GLU A 710 24.96 15.78 31.37
C GLU A 710 25.30 16.54 30.08
N ASP A 711 24.35 17.39 29.67
CA ASP A 711 24.42 18.61 28.85
C ASP A 711 25.70 18.88 28.03
N PHE A 712 25.55 18.93 26.70
CA PHE A 712 26.06 20.02 25.83
C PHE A 712 25.35 20.03 24.47
#